data_AF-A0A1Q6YA24-F1
#
_entry.id   AF-A0A1Q6YA24-F1
#
_cell.length_a   1.000
_cell.length_b   1.000
_cell.length_c   1.000
_cell.angle_alpha   90.00
_cell.angle_beta   90.00
_cell.angle_gamma   90.00
#
_symmetry.space_group_name_H-M   'P 1'
#
loop_
_entity.id
_entity.type
_entity.pdbx_description
1 polymer ?
#
loop_
_entity_poly.entity_id
_entity_poly.type
_entity_poly.pdbx_seq_one_letter_code
_entity_poly.pdbx_strand_id
1 'polypeptide(L)'
;VARPGPFQGSGHVWFFFNEAVPAALARKLGTHILTKTMECRPEVGLDSYDRLFPSQDTLPVGGFGNLIALPLQKRFRELGNSVFLDERFVPHSDQWKFLSLIRRIRRQEVEEIVHRADIKGQIIGVRLAPESEEDEDTPWKKPSRSRTKVSIIGPLPESLELILGNQIYVPKDVLPPALRNRLIRLAAFQNPEFYRLQGLRLPTYDRPRIIACAEDHAKHIGLPRGCLDEVRQTLSDLNIKALVRDERNPGLPLKATFQGELRPEQTVAAIAMLAHDTGVLAATTAFGKTVVAAWLIAQRGVNTLVLVHRRQLQLQWIERLSTFLGIPARTIGRIGGGRTKATGLLDVAVMQSLVRSGLVDDLVSNYGHLIVDECHHLSAQSFEQVARQARAKFVTGLSATVTRKDGQHPIIFMECGAVRYRDNVRHAVATHPFEHKVVVRATGFRPLRPADPDVRVQFHTLYEELIADEARNQLICQDVIHALREGRSPLVLTERNEHLDSLTKQLTSEVPHLIVLRGGMRKRELDATQARLAAIPTDEARLLLATGRYVGEGFDDARLDTLFLTLPVSWQGTITQYVGRLHRLFHNKREVRVYDYADLNVPMLARMFDRRCRRYEGIGYTIQLPGSAVPGWPAEVLLPVDPDWKSQYATSVRRLVRDGVDSPLAMLFVHAAVVPPSDADRPARARSATEAFLFRRLETLAETAGRFRLNAELPIPFDGWGRMEVDLLCEPSHIAIELDGRQHLGDAEAFRRDRRKDTLLQENGYRVLRFLAEDVGKCLDQVLDAILRALAHQNVRI
;
A
#
# COMPACT_ATOMS: atom_id res chain seq x y z
N VAL A 1 -0.43 -11.97 37.71
CA VAL A 1 0.73 -11.72 36.83
C VAL A 1 1.17 -10.27 37.00
N ALA A 2 2.27 -9.99 37.73
CA ALA A 2 2.86 -8.65 37.92
C ALA A 2 4.40 -8.76 37.87
N ARG A 3 5.10 -7.66 37.51
CA ARG A 3 6.51 -7.54 37.04
C ARG A 3 7.59 -8.33 37.83
N PRO A 4 8.67 -8.81 37.17
CA PRO A 4 9.85 -9.36 37.84
C PRO A 4 10.93 -8.29 38.12
N GLY A 5 11.19 -8.04 39.40
CA GLY A 5 12.54 -7.76 39.91
C GLY A 5 13.17 -9.06 40.43
N PRO A 6 14.47 -9.12 40.74
CA PRO A 6 15.20 -10.38 40.89
C PRO A 6 14.78 -11.30 42.05
N PHE A 7 13.84 -10.90 42.92
CA PHE A 7 13.45 -11.68 44.11
C PHE A 7 11.97 -11.51 44.53
N GLN A 8 11.00 -11.46 43.60
CA GLN A 8 9.56 -11.56 43.95
C GLN A 8 8.79 -12.48 42.98
N GLY A 9 8.01 -13.42 43.53
CA GLY A 9 7.44 -14.58 42.84
C GLY A 9 6.40 -14.27 41.75
N SER A 10 6.51 -14.95 40.60
CA SER A 10 5.55 -14.88 39.50
C SER A 10 4.41 -15.90 39.69
N GLY A 11 3.17 -15.43 39.80
CA GLY A 11 1.98 -16.29 39.83
C GLY A 11 1.43 -16.62 38.43
N HIS A 12 1.14 -17.89 38.18
CA HIS A 12 0.55 -18.40 36.93
C HIS A 12 -0.90 -18.86 37.14
N VAL A 13 -1.77 -18.63 36.16
CA VAL A 13 -3.11 -19.20 36.10
C VAL A 13 -3.12 -20.32 35.06
N TRP A 14 -3.52 -21.52 35.47
CA TRP A 14 -3.53 -22.71 34.63
C TRP A 14 -4.97 -23.06 34.23
N PHE A 15 -5.18 -23.30 32.93
CA PHE A 15 -6.43 -23.85 32.40
C PHE A 15 -6.19 -25.30 31.99
N PHE A 16 -7.01 -26.21 32.50
CA PHE A 16 -6.92 -27.64 32.20
C PHE A 16 -8.02 -28.02 31.21
N PHE A 17 -7.63 -28.57 30.07
CA PHE A 17 -8.55 -29.02 29.03
C PHE A 17 -8.74 -30.54 29.10
N ASN A 18 -9.93 -31.03 28.75
CA ASN A 18 -10.23 -32.47 28.71
C ASN A 18 -9.63 -33.16 27.45
N GLU A 19 -9.38 -32.39 26.41
CA GLU A 19 -8.90 -32.83 25.10
C GLU A 19 -7.90 -31.81 24.53
N ALA A 20 -7.22 -32.16 23.43
CA ALA A 20 -6.29 -31.26 22.78
C ALA A 20 -7.02 -30.07 22.15
N VAL A 21 -6.66 -28.86 22.58
CA VAL A 21 -7.21 -27.60 22.07
C VAL A 21 -6.15 -26.86 21.23
N PRO A 22 -6.48 -26.37 20.03
CA PRO A 22 -5.54 -25.55 19.26
C PRO A 22 -5.04 -24.35 20.06
N ALA A 23 -3.71 -24.10 20.04
CA ALA A 23 -3.09 -23.00 20.77
C ALA A 23 -3.71 -21.62 20.42
N ALA A 24 -4.06 -21.39 19.15
CA ALA A 24 -4.78 -20.21 18.69
C ALA A 24 -6.08 -19.99 19.47
N LEU A 25 -6.87 -21.06 19.64
CA LEU A 25 -8.18 -21.03 20.27
C LEU A 25 -8.06 -20.81 21.78
N ALA A 26 -7.14 -21.51 22.45
CA ALA A 26 -6.85 -21.31 23.86
C ALA A 26 -6.38 -19.87 24.15
N ARG A 27 -5.56 -19.29 23.26
CA ARG A 27 -5.15 -17.89 23.38
C ARG A 27 -6.32 -16.93 23.18
N LYS A 28 -7.21 -17.15 22.21
CA LYS A 28 -8.42 -16.32 22.06
C LYS A 28 -9.27 -16.31 23.34
N LEU A 29 -9.41 -17.46 24.01
CA LEU A 29 -10.08 -17.54 25.32
C LEU A 29 -9.33 -16.72 26.38
N GLY A 30 -8.02 -16.91 26.51
CA GLY A 30 -7.20 -16.14 27.46
C GLY A 30 -7.28 -14.63 27.24
N THR A 31 -7.22 -14.19 25.97
CA THR A 31 -7.38 -12.79 25.56
C THR A 31 -8.78 -12.26 25.92
N HIS A 32 -9.84 -13.04 25.73
CA HIS A 32 -11.19 -12.66 26.14
C HIS A 32 -11.32 -12.53 27.67
N ILE A 33 -10.72 -13.45 28.43
CA ILE A 33 -10.68 -13.38 29.89
C ILE A 33 -9.95 -12.12 30.34
N LEU A 34 -8.76 -11.84 29.79
CA LEU A 34 -8.02 -10.61 30.06
C LEU A 34 -8.84 -9.36 29.71
N THR A 35 -9.56 -9.38 28.58
CA THR A 35 -10.46 -8.30 28.17
C THR A 35 -11.50 -8.02 29.25
N LYS A 36 -12.17 -9.06 29.76
CA LYS A 36 -13.16 -8.96 30.85
C LYS A 36 -12.52 -8.56 32.18
N THR A 37 -11.34 -9.09 32.51
CA THR A 37 -10.62 -8.70 33.71
C THR A 37 -10.28 -7.22 33.67
N MET A 38 -9.86 -6.68 32.52
CA MET A 38 -9.56 -5.25 32.35
C MET A 38 -10.79 -4.35 32.42
N GLU A 39 -11.99 -4.86 32.14
CA GLU A 39 -13.25 -4.11 32.36
C GLU A 39 -13.48 -3.86 33.85
N CYS A 40 -13.06 -4.78 34.72
CA CYS A 40 -13.19 -4.64 36.18
C CYS A 40 -11.92 -4.08 36.86
N ARG A 41 -10.74 -4.39 36.33
CA ARG A 41 -9.41 -4.02 36.87
C ARG A 41 -8.46 -3.55 35.75
N PRO A 42 -8.57 -2.28 35.33
CA PRO A 42 -7.72 -1.70 34.28
C PRO A 42 -6.23 -1.67 34.63
N GLU A 43 -5.89 -1.73 35.91
CA GLU A 43 -4.51 -1.63 36.43
C GLU A 43 -3.62 -2.82 36.02
N VAL A 44 -4.25 -3.89 35.52
CA VAL A 44 -3.58 -5.06 34.95
C VAL A 44 -2.75 -4.70 33.70
N GLY A 45 -3.09 -3.60 33.00
CA GLY A 45 -2.33 -3.10 31.86
C GLY A 45 -2.52 -3.90 30.56
N LEU A 46 -2.24 -3.25 29.42
CA LEU A 46 -2.34 -3.87 28.09
C LEU A 46 -1.15 -4.81 27.78
N ASP A 47 -0.04 -4.71 28.52
CA ASP A 47 1.11 -5.64 28.42
C ASP A 47 0.77 -7.06 28.89
N SER A 48 -0.32 -7.22 29.64
CA SER A 48 -0.80 -8.53 30.09
C SER A 48 -1.23 -9.45 28.94
N TYR A 49 -1.59 -8.91 27.77
CA TYR A 49 -1.92 -9.72 26.58
C TYR A 49 -0.72 -10.49 26.01
N ASP A 50 0.50 -10.05 26.32
CA ASP A 50 1.75 -10.68 25.85
C ASP A 50 2.19 -11.84 26.75
N ARG A 51 1.50 -12.08 27.88
CA ARG A 51 1.87 -13.08 28.90
C ARG A 51 1.09 -14.41 28.78
N LEU A 52 0.59 -14.73 27.58
CA LEU A 52 -0.17 -15.95 27.29
C LEU A 52 0.73 -17.02 26.64
N PHE A 53 0.74 -18.22 27.23
CA PHE A 53 1.52 -19.37 26.75
C PHE A 53 0.61 -20.53 26.30
N PRO A 54 0.97 -21.28 25.24
CA PRO A 54 2.13 -21.06 24.34
C PRO A 54 1.95 -19.81 23.47
N SER A 55 3.04 -19.09 23.15
CA SER A 55 2.96 -17.82 22.39
C SER A 55 2.84 -18.02 20.87
N GLN A 56 3.00 -19.26 20.40
CA GLN A 56 3.02 -19.66 18.99
C GLN A 56 1.89 -20.65 18.66
N ASP A 57 1.46 -20.68 17.39
CA ASP A 57 0.38 -21.55 16.90
C ASP A 57 0.84 -22.96 16.56
N THR A 58 2.11 -23.11 16.19
CA THR A 58 2.69 -24.37 15.70
C THR A 58 4.12 -24.50 16.23
N LEU A 59 4.63 -25.74 16.25
CA LEU A 59 6.03 -26.03 16.61
C LEU A 59 6.85 -26.28 15.33
N PRO A 60 8.10 -25.78 15.24
CA PRO A 60 9.02 -26.21 14.20
C PRO A 60 9.41 -27.69 14.39
N VAL A 61 9.72 -28.38 13.29
CA VAL A 61 10.13 -29.79 13.33
C VAL A 61 11.39 -29.95 14.21
N GLY A 62 11.30 -30.77 15.26
CA GLY A 62 12.38 -31.03 16.21
C GLY A 62 12.53 -30.04 17.38
N GLY A 63 11.69 -28.99 17.46
CA GLY A 63 11.72 -28.03 18.57
C GLY A 63 10.65 -28.27 19.64
N PHE A 64 11.00 -28.13 20.93
CA PHE A 64 10.07 -28.26 22.07
C PHE A 64 9.19 -27.00 22.30
N GLY A 65 9.40 -25.95 21.51
CA GLY A 65 8.67 -24.68 21.64
C GLY A 65 9.07 -23.85 22.86
N ASN A 66 8.18 -22.96 23.31
CA ASN A 66 8.43 -22.13 24.49
C ASN A 66 8.54 -23.00 25.74
N LEU A 67 9.69 -22.93 26.41
CA LEU A 67 9.87 -23.55 27.71
C LEU A 67 9.00 -22.83 28.74
N ILE A 68 8.01 -23.53 29.27
CA ILE A 68 7.24 -23.09 30.44
C ILE A 68 7.69 -23.89 31.65
N ALA A 69 7.93 -23.22 32.77
CA ALA A 69 8.17 -23.91 34.03
C ALA A 69 6.88 -24.67 34.41
N LEU A 70 6.93 -25.99 34.35
CA LEU A 70 5.81 -26.82 34.77
C LEU A 70 5.59 -26.68 36.29
N PRO A 71 4.34 -26.61 36.73
CA PRO A 71 4.03 -26.60 38.16
C PRO A 71 4.44 -27.96 38.75
N LEU A 72 4.86 -27.96 40.02
CA LEU A 72 5.22 -29.16 40.78
C LEU A 72 6.52 -29.86 40.34
N GLN A 73 7.48 -29.12 39.77
CA GLN A 73 8.84 -29.66 39.58
C GLN A 73 9.40 -30.11 40.94
N LYS A 74 9.83 -31.37 41.05
CA LYS A 74 10.16 -32.04 42.33
C LYS A 74 11.04 -31.19 43.27
N ARG A 75 12.21 -30.77 42.81
CA ARG A 75 13.21 -30.02 43.60
C ARG A 75 12.67 -28.66 44.05
N PHE A 76 11.95 -27.95 43.19
CA PHE A 76 11.38 -26.65 43.54
C PHE A 76 10.14 -26.78 44.42
N ARG A 77 9.36 -27.87 44.27
CA ARG A 77 8.22 -28.18 45.13
C ARG A 77 8.65 -28.52 46.55
N GLU A 78 9.72 -29.30 46.73
CA GLU A 78 10.29 -29.61 48.06
C GLU A 78 10.69 -28.33 48.81
N LEU A 79 11.06 -27.28 48.07
CA LEU A 79 11.37 -25.95 48.60
C LEU A 79 10.15 -25.00 48.69
N GLY A 80 8.94 -25.49 48.43
CA GLY A 80 7.71 -24.68 48.45
C GLY A 80 7.55 -23.67 47.31
N ASN A 81 8.43 -23.70 46.30
CA ASN A 81 8.53 -22.67 45.25
C ASN A 81 7.69 -22.97 43.99
N SER A 82 7.12 -24.17 43.88
CA SER A 82 6.29 -24.58 42.74
C SER A 82 5.09 -25.37 43.21
N VAL A 83 4.10 -24.67 43.78
CA VAL A 83 2.88 -25.23 44.37
C VAL A 83 1.65 -24.43 43.92
N PHE A 84 0.50 -25.09 43.82
CA PHE A 84 -0.80 -24.44 43.68
C PHE A 84 -1.25 -23.89 45.03
N LEU A 85 -1.82 -22.69 44.96
CA LEU A 85 -2.32 -21.93 46.09
C LEU A 85 -3.84 -21.83 46.00
N ASP A 86 -4.49 -21.73 47.15
CA ASP A 86 -5.92 -21.42 47.25
C ASP A 86 -6.20 -19.91 47.04
N GLU A 87 -7.47 -19.50 47.16
CA GLU A 87 -7.90 -18.11 46.99
C GLU A 87 -7.31 -17.13 48.04
N ARG A 88 -6.77 -17.66 49.14
CA ARG A 88 -6.10 -16.89 50.21
C ARG A 88 -4.58 -16.93 50.07
N PHE A 89 -4.07 -17.43 48.94
CA PHE A 89 -2.65 -17.63 48.66
C PHE A 89 -1.96 -18.62 49.60
N VAL A 90 -2.72 -19.57 50.18
CA VAL A 90 -2.17 -20.63 51.03
C VAL A 90 -1.92 -21.88 50.17
N PRO A 91 -0.74 -22.52 50.27
CA PRO A 91 -0.47 -23.76 49.53
C PRO A 91 -1.44 -24.88 49.90
N HIS A 92 -1.99 -25.58 48.90
CA HIS A 92 -2.74 -26.80 49.16
C HIS A 92 -1.83 -27.87 49.78
N SER A 93 -2.28 -28.48 50.88
CA SER A 93 -1.55 -29.55 51.58
C SER A 93 -1.30 -30.76 50.67
N ASP A 94 -2.32 -31.15 49.90
CA ASP A 94 -2.21 -32.18 48.86
C ASP A 94 -2.50 -31.60 47.47
N GLN A 95 -1.40 -31.28 46.79
CA GLN A 95 -1.38 -30.76 45.42
C GLN A 95 -2.04 -31.71 44.40
N TRP A 96 -1.86 -33.02 44.57
CA TRP A 96 -2.38 -34.02 43.62
C TRP A 96 -3.87 -34.24 43.81
N LYS A 97 -4.33 -34.32 45.06
CA LYS A 97 -5.76 -34.36 45.37
C LYS A 97 -6.46 -33.11 44.85
N PHE A 98 -5.88 -31.92 45.04
CA PHE A 98 -6.40 -30.69 44.45
C PHE A 98 -6.52 -30.78 42.92
N LEU A 99 -5.43 -31.14 42.23
CA LEU A 99 -5.44 -31.29 40.77
C LEU A 99 -6.46 -32.32 40.27
N SER A 100 -6.69 -33.40 41.01
CA SER A 100 -7.67 -34.44 40.65
C SER A 100 -9.12 -33.94 40.68
N LEU A 101 -9.40 -32.89 41.47
CA LEU A 101 -10.72 -32.30 41.63
C LEU A 101 -10.99 -31.16 40.62
N ILE A 102 -9.99 -30.71 39.87
CA ILE A 102 -10.16 -29.62 38.91
C ILE A 102 -11.07 -30.05 37.76
N ARG A 103 -12.16 -29.31 37.56
CA ARG A 103 -13.01 -29.44 36.37
C ARG A 103 -12.21 -29.06 35.13
N ARG A 104 -12.07 -30.02 34.22
CA ARG A 104 -11.47 -29.80 32.90
C ARG A 104 -12.47 -29.13 31.95
N ILE A 105 -11.99 -28.23 31.12
CA ILE A 105 -12.78 -27.46 30.15
C ILE A 105 -12.88 -28.26 28.85
N ARG A 106 -14.09 -28.38 28.30
CA ARG A 106 -14.33 -29.05 27.01
C ARG A 106 -13.95 -28.16 25.83
N ARG A 107 -13.45 -28.71 24.71
CA ARG A 107 -13.11 -27.90 23.53
C ARG A 107 -14.32 -27.12 23.02
N GLN A 108 -15.49 -27.77 22.98
CA GLN A 108 -16.75 -27.12 22.57
C GLN A 108 -17.09 -25.89 23.44
N GLU A 109 -16.87 -25.97 24.75
CA GLU A 109 -17.10 -24.83 25.66
C GLU A 109 -16.16 -23.66 25.33
N VAL A 110 -14.90 -23.94 24.98
CA VAL A 110 -13.94 -22.92 24.53
C VAL A 110 -14.40 -22.28 23.22
N GLU A 111 -14.79 -23.10 22.24
CA GLU A 111 -15.27 -22.64 20.93
C GLU A 111 -16.52 -21.75 21.08
N GLU A 112 -17.49 -22.14 21.91
CA GLU A 112 -18.70 -21.36 22.17
C GLU A 112 -18.43 -20.02 22.88
N ILE A 113 -17.50 -19.99 23.84
CA ILE A 113 -17.09 -18.74 24.51
C ILE A 113 -16.39 -17.82 23.52
N VAL A 114 -15.42 -18.34 22.77
CA VAL A 114 -14.65 -17.57 21.80
C VAL A 114 -15.54 -17.09 20.66
N HIS A 115 -16.44 -17.92 20.15
CA HIS A 115 -17.37 -17.56 19.09
C HIS A 115 -18.32 -16.42 19.52
N ARG A 116 -18.91 -16.52 20.72
CA ARG A 116 -19.72 -15.44 21.29
C ARG A 116 -18.91 -14.14 21.47
N ALA A 117 -17.66 -14.25 21.88
CA ALA A 117 -16.77 -13.10 22.03
C ALA A 117 -16.36 -12.49 20.67
N ASP A 118 -16.15 -13.31 19.64
CA ASP A 118 -15.78 -12.88 18.28
C ASP A 118 -16.93 -12.11 17.62
N ILE A 119 -18.16 -12.63 17.75
CA ILE A 119 -19.40 -11.97 17.28
C ILE A 119 -19.56 -10.59 17.92
N LYS A 120 -19.27 -10.47 19.22
CA LYS A 120 -19.36 -9.19 19.96
C LYS A 120 -18.12 -8.29 19.79
N GLY A 121 -17.08 -8.73 19.08
CA GLY A 121 -15.82 -7.98 18.95
C GLY A 121 -15.03 -7.82 20.26
N GLN A 122 -15.27 -8.67 21.25
CA GLN A 122 -14.73 -8.60 22.62
C GLN A 122 -13.53 -9.52 22.86
N ILE A 123 -12.89 -10.04 21.81
CA ILE A 123 -11.70 -10.88 21.98
C ILE A 123 -10.50 -10.04 22.40
N ILE A 124 -10.13 -9.00 21.64
CA ILE A 124 -9.06 -8.06 21.97
C ILE A 124 -9.63 -6.67 22.34
N GLY A 125 -10.79 -6.32 21.79
CA GLY A 125 -11.50 -5.08 22.10
C GLY A 125 -10.82 -3.79 21.62
N VAL A 126 -9.77 -3.89 20.79
CA VAL A 126 -8.96 -2.79 20.27
C VAL A 126 -8.99 -2.79 18.73
N ARG A 127 -8.91 -1.59 18.09
CA ARG A 127 -8.98 -1.44 16.62
C ARG A 127 -7.82 -2.18 15.94
N LEU A 128 -8.10 -2.84 14.82
CA LEU A 128 -7.08 -3.29 13.88
C LEU A 128 -6.67 -2.07 13.05
N ALA A 129 -5.37 -1.79 12.94
CA ALA A 129 -4.92 -0.75 12.02
C ALA A 129 -5.20 -1.21 10.58
N PRO A 130 -5.78 -0.37 9.70
CA PRO A 130 -5.96 -0.72 8.30
C PRO A 130 -4.59 -1.03 7.66
N GLU A 131 -4.52 -2.06 6.82
CA GLU A 131 -3.25 -2.49 6.20
C GLU A 131 -2.87 -1.62 4.99
N SER A 132 -3.85 -0.91 4.40
CA SER A 132 -3.66 -0.06 3.23
C SER A 132 -4.62 1.14 3.19
N GLU A 133 -4.33 2.13 2.32
CA GLU A 133 -5.22 3.27 2.04
C GLU A 133 -6.52 2.81 1.33
N GLU A 134 -6.45 1.74 0.54
CA GLU A 134 -7.60 1.15 -0.18
C GLU A 134 -8.64 0.54 0.77
N ASP A 135 -8.22 0.14 1.97
CA ASP A 135 -9.12 -0.35 3.03
C ASP A 135 -9.96 0.77 3.66
N GLU A 136 -9.56 2.04 3.51
CA GLU A 136 -10.37 3.19 3.94
C GLU A 136 -11.47 3.52 2.93
N ASP A 137 -11.18 3.44 1.64
CA ASP A 137 -12.09 3.79 0.52
C ASP A 137 -13.13 2.71 0.19
N THR A 138 -13.04 1.52 0.81
CA THR A 138 -14.04 0.45 0.69
C THR A 138 -14.71 0.13 2.04
N PRO A 139 -15.42 1.09 2.67
CA PRO A 139 -16.00 0.91 4.00
C PRO A 139 -17.02 -0.25 4.08
N TRP A 140 -17.63 -0.66 2.97
CA TRP A 140 -18.53 -1.82 2.88
C TRP A 140 -17.83 -3.19 2.84
N LYS A 141 -16.50 -3.24 2.66
CA LYS A 141 -15.69 -4.48 2.79
C LYS A 141 -15.16 -4.70 4.20
N LYS A 142 -15.26 -3.71 5.10
CA LYS A 142 -15.00 -3.90 6.53
C LYS A 142 -16.09 -4.83 7.07
N PRO A 143 -15.76 -5.92 7.79
CA PRO A 143 -16.79 -6.62 8.54
C PRO A 143 -17.47 -5.57 9.41
N SER A 144 -18.79 -5.47 9.33
CA SER A 144 -19.62 -4.50 10.05
C SER A 144 -19.54 -4.76 11.56
N ARG A 145 -18.39 -4.47 12.16
CA ARG A 145 -18.22 -4.46 13.61
C ARG A 145 -18.70 -3.11 14.12
N SER A 146 -19.98 -2.85 13.88
CA SER A 146 -20.76 -1.98 14.76
C SER A 146 -20.60 -2.58 16.15
N ARG A 147 -19.70 -2.00 16.95
CA ARG A 147 -19.51 -2.40 18.34
C ARG A 147 -20.89 -2.29 18.97
N THR A 148 -21.48 -3.42 19.35
CA THR A 148 -22.63 -3.42 20.24
C THR A 148 -22.21 -2.59 21.45
N LYS A 149 -22.85 -1.42 21.65
CA LYS A 149 -22.52 -0.49 22.73
C LYS A 149 -22.65 -1.25 24.04
N VAL A 150 -21.54 -1.76 24.57
CA VAL A 150 -21.54 -2.44 25.86
C VAL A 150 -21.91 -1.38 26.89
N SER A 151 -23.07 -1.54 27.52
CA SER A 151 -23.52 -0.69 28.62
C SER A 151 -22.46 -0.75 29.71
N ILE A 152 -21.89 0.40 30.07
CA ILE A 152 -20.96 0.49 31.20
C ILE A 152 -21.78 0.28 32.47
N ILE A 153 -21.49 -0.80 33.20
CA ILE A 153 -22.17 -1.14 34.46
C ILE A 153 -21.46 -0.38 35.58
N GLY A 154 -22.17 0.51 36.25
CA GLY A 154 -21.68 1.29 37.41
C GLY A 154 -22.21 2.74 37.42
N PRO A 155 -22.08 3.47 38.55
CA PRO A 155 -22.44 4.87 38.60
C PRO A 155 -21.52 5.68 37.68
N LEU A 156 -22.09 6.35 36.69
CA LEU A 156 -21.37 7.26 35.82
C LEU A 156 -21.40 8.66 36.42
N PRO A 157 -20.30 9.43 36.35
CA PRO A 157 -20.32 10.81 36.81
C PRO A 157 -21.16 11.68 35.87
N GLU A 158 -21.87 12.68 36.41
CA GLU A 158 -22.64 13.64 35.60
C GLU A 158 -21.73 14.52 34.74
N SER A 159 -20.53 14.81 35.24
CA SER A 159 -19.51 15.59 34.53
C SER A 159 -18.11 15.07 34.81
N LEU A 160 -17.22 15.30 33.86
CA LEU A 160 -15.82 14.88 33.92
C LEU A 160 -14.93 16.04 33.45
N GLU A 161 -13.98 16.45 34.29
CA GLU A 161 -12.97 17.44 33.91
C GLU A 161 -11.90 16.80 33.02
N LEU A 162 -11.63 17.43 31.88
CA LEU A 162 -10.56 17.10 30.96
C LEU A 162 -9.54 18.24 30.99
N ILE A 163 -8.33 17.93 31.45
CA ILE A 163 -7.23 18.91 31.46
C ILE A 163 -6.43 18.73 30.17
N LEU A 164 -6.48 19.72 29.29
CA LEU A 164 -5.75 19.69 28.02
C LEU A 164 -4.37 20.30 28.23
N GLY A 165 -3.30 19.53 28.07
CA GLY A 165 -1.93 20.01 28.04
C GLY A 165 -1.20 19.45 26.82
N ASN A 166 0.00 18.91 27.01
CA ASN A 166 0.66 18.10 25.99
C ASN A 166 -0.08 16.78 25.69
N GLN A 167 -0.92 16.32 26.63
CA GLN A 167 -1.84 15.20 26.53
C GLN A 167 -3.20 15.61 27.11
N ILE A 168 -4.21 14.75 26.96
CA ILE A 168 -5.49 14.89 27.64
C ILE A 168 -5.39 14.14 28.96
N TYR A 169 -5.38 14.87 30.08
CA TYR A 169 -5.35 14.27 31.39
C TYR A 169 -6.77 14.08 31.93
N VAL A 170 -7.07 12.86 32.35
CA VAL A 170 -8.37 12.47 32.91
C VAL A 170 -8.16 11.99 34.36
N PRO A 171 -8.83 12.57 35.37
CA PRO A 171 -8.71 12.14 36.77
C PRO A 171 -9.16 10.69 36.98
N LYS A 172 -8.44 9.91 37.81
CA LYS A 172 -8.72 8.48 38.02
C LYS A 172 -9.78 8.20 39.09
N ASP A 173 -9.85 9.04 40.09
CA ASP A 173 -10.70 8.94 41.28
C ASP A 173 -12.20 8.90 40.95
N VAL A 174 -12.60 9.63 39.91
CA VAL A 174 -14.00 9.73 39.47
C VAL A 174 -14.38 8.72 38.36
N LEU A 175 -13.43 7.90 37.89
CA LEU A 175 -13.66 7.00 36.75
C LEU A 175 -13.98 5.57 37.21
N PRO A 176 -15.17 5.05 36.85
CA PRO A 176 -15.43 3.62 36.94
C PRO A 176 -14.40 2.82 36.13
N PRO A 177 -13.96 1.63 36.61
CA PRO A 177 -12.98 0.80 35.93
C PRO A 177 -13.28 0.55 34.44
N ALA A 178 -14.55 0.29 34.11
CA ALA A 178 -14.98 0.05 32.74
C ALA A 178 -14.86 1.30 31.84
N LEU A 179 -15.14 2.50 32.38
CA LEU A 179 -14.95 3.77 31.65
C LEU A 179 -13.45 4.06 31.46
N ARG A 180 -12.62 3.85 32.49
CA ARG A 180 -11.16 3.95 32.42
C ARG A 180 -10.58 3.06 31.32
N ASN A 181 -10.97 1.78 31.27
CA ASN A 181 -10.53 0.85 30.22
C ASN A 181 -11.00 1.30 28.83
N ARG A 182 -12.24 1.79 28.69
CA ARG A 182 -12.76 2.29 27.41
C ARG A 182 -11.95 3.49 26.89
N LEU A 183 -11.61 4.43 27.77
CA LEU A 183 -10.78 5.59 27.42
C LEU A 183 -9.36 5.19 27.04
N ILE A 184 -8.70 4.30 27.80
CA ILE A 184 -7.36 3.78 27.48
C ILE A 184 -7.35 3.10 26.10
N ARG A 185 -8.42 2.37 25.75
CA ARG A 185 -8.54 1.69 24.44
C ARG A 185 -8.71 2.64 23.25
N LEU A 186 -9.06 3.91 23.45
CA LEU A 186 -9.04 4.91 22.38
C LEU A 186 -7.61 5.24 21.94
N ALA A 187 -6.66 5.14 22.87
CA ALA A 187 -5.23 5.34 22.68
C ALA A 187 -4.46 4.03 22.45
N ALA A 188 -5.14 2.98 21.98
CA ALA A 188 -4.52 1.69 21.72
C ALA A 188 -4.94 1.12 20.37
N PHE A 189 -4.04 0.37 19.72
CA PHE A 189 -4.31 -0.35 18.48
C PHE A 189 -3.54 -1.68 18.44
N GLN A 190 -4.05 -2.64 17.66
CA GLN A 190 -3.37 -3.92 17.45
C GLN A 190 -2.11 -3.72 16.62
N ASN A 191 -0.98 -4.31 17.03
CA ASN A 191 0.30 -4.19 16.32
C ASN A 191 0.35 -5.14 15.11
N PRO A 192 0.20 -4.67 13.86
CA PRO A 192 0.11 -5.55 12.70
C PRO A 192 1.39 -6.34 12.46
N GLU A 193 2.54 -5.78 12.86
CA GLU A 193 3.83 -6.47 12.77
C GLU A 193 3.88 -7.72 13.64
N PHE A 194 3.28 -7.69 14.84
CA PHE A 194 3.18 -8.87 15.70
C PHE A 194 2.41 -10.00 15.00
N TYR A 195 1.22 -9.70 14.48
CA TYR A 195 0.37 -10.69 13.82
C TYR A 195 1.01 -11.22 12.53
N ARG A 196 1.72 -10.36 11.79
CA ARG A 196 2.50 -10.77 10.61
C ARG A 196 3.64 -11.72 10.97
N LEU A 197 4.43 -11.41 12.00
CA LEU A 197 5.53 -12.29 12.45
C LEU A 197 4.98 -13.62 12.97
N GLN A 198 3.86 -13.59 13.71
CA GLN A 198 3.16 -14.78 14.16
C GLN A 198 2.68 -15.65 12.98
N GLY A 199 2.06 -15.05 11.96
CA GLY A 199 1.63 -15.76 10.75
C GLY A 199 2.79 -16.36 9.94
N LEU A 200 3.95 -15.69 9.94
CA LEU A 200 5.19 -16.17 9.32
C LEU A 200 5.99 -17.14 10.21
N ARG A 201 5.49 -17.50 11.40
CA ARG A 201 6.15 -18.39 12.38
C ARG A 201 7.54 -17.89 12.83
N LEU A 202 7.72 -16.57 12.89
CA LEU A 202 8.96 -15.92 13.34
C LEU A 202 8.87 -15.53 14.83
N PRO A 203 10.03 -15.34 15.53
CA PRO A 203 10.04 -14.94 16.94
C PRO A 203 9.31 -13.61 17.20
N THR A 204 8.54 -13.54 18.29
CA THR A 204 7.75 -12.36 18.70
C THR A 204 8.15 -11.78 20.06
N TYR A 205 9.29 -12.21 20.61
CA TYR A 205 9.73 -11.97 22.01
C TYR A 205 9.73 -10.49 22.45
N ASP A 206 10.02 -9.54 21.55
CA ASP A 206 10.07 -8.09 21.83
C ASP A 206 9.03 -7.26 21.08
N ARG A 207 7.97 -7.90 20.57
CA ARG A 207 6.92 -7.19 19.81
C ARG A 207 5.61 -7.25 20.59
N PRO A 208 5.09 -6.13 21.10
CA PRO A 208 3.83 -6.14 21.83
C PRO A 208 2.67 -6.42 20.88
N ARG A 209 1.67 -7.18 21.33
CA ARG A 209 0.43 -7.44 20.57
C ARG A 209 -0.44 -6.21 20.37
N ILE A 210 -0.42 -5.33 21.36
CA ILE A 210 -1.18 -4.08 21.41
C ILE A 210 -0.20 -2.95 21.68
N ILE A 211 -0.21 -1.94 20.82
CA ILE A 211 0.51 -0.69 21.08
C ILE A 211 -0.45 0.21 21.86
N ALA A 212 -0.01 0.63 23.04
CA ALA A 212 -0.73 1.52 23.93
C ALA A 212 0.03 2.85 24.06
N CYS A 213 -0.62 3.95 23.69
CA CYS A 213 -0.07 5.30 23.76
C CYS A 213 -0.63 6.10 24.94
N ALA A 214 -1.45 5.47 25.80
CA ALA A 214 -1.90 6.06 27.06
C ALA A 214 -0.82 5.95 28.15
N GLU A 215 -0.66 6.99 28.95
CA GLU A 215 0.22 7.02 30.11
C GLU A 215 -0.58 6.91 31.42
N ASP A 216 -0.07 6.10 32.35
CA ASP A 216 -0.71 5.89 33.65
C ASP A 216 0.06 6.68 34.72
N HIS A 217 -0.46 7.84 35.13
CA HIS A 217 0.10 8.65 36.21
C HIS A 217 -0.57 8.32 37.55
N ALA A 218 -0.01 8.75 38.67
CA ALA A 218 -0.55 8.43 39.99
C ALA A 218 -2.04 8.83 40.15
N LYS A 219 -2.42 10.03 39.72
CA LYS A 219 -3.79 10.57 39.87
C LYS A 219 -4.58 10.72 38.56
N HIS A 220 -3.90 10.64 37.41
CA HIS A 220 -4.49 10.90 36.10
C HIS A 220 -4.11 9.82 35.08
N ILE A 221 -4.93 9.70 34.04
CA ILE A 221 -4.61 8.97 32.81
C ILE A 221 -4.27 10.02 31.76
N GLY A 222 -3.10 9.91 31.14
CA GLY A 222 -2.72 10.74 30.00
C GLY A 222 -3.11 10.04 28.70
N LEU A 223 -3.97 10.66 27.90
CA LEU A 223 -4.32 10.19 26.55
C LEU A 223 -3.67 11.11 25.51
N PRO A 224 -3.27 10.58 24.34
CA PRO A 224 -2.78 11.41 23.24
C PRO A 224 -3.81 12.48 22.83
N ARG A 225 -3.33 13.68 22.50
CA ARG A 225 -4.20 14.84 22.22
C ARG A 225 -5.14 14.64 21.03
N GLY A 226 -4.72 13.88 20.03
CA GLY A 226 -5.51 13.57 18.86
C GLY A 226 -6.72 12.69 19.14
N CYS A 227 -6.81 12.07 20.32
CA CYS A 227 -7.98 11.32 20.76
C CYS A 227 -9.12 12.22 21.29
N LEU A 228 -8.95 13.54 21.37
CA LEU A 228 -9.92 14.45 22.00
C LEU A 228 -11.33 14.35 21.43
N ASP A 229 -11.45 14.27 20.10
CA ASP A 229 -12.74 14.15 19.42
C ASP A 229 -13.44 12.84 19.81
N GLU A 230 -12.70 11.72 19.87
CA GLU A 230 -13.24 10.41 20.27
C GLU A 230 -13.57 10.34 21.76
N VAL A 231 -12.78 11.01 22.62
CA VAL A 231 -13.06 11.12 24.07
C VAL A 231 -14.36 11.90 24.28
N ARG A 232 -14.50 13.08 23.65
CA ARG A 232 -15.73 13.89 23.72
C ARG A 232 -16.94 13.13 23.21
N GLN A 233 -16.80 12.43 22.08
CA GLN A 233 -17.89 11.60 21.55
C GLN A 233 -18.25 10.47 22.52
N THR A 234 -17.26 9.80 23.12
CA THR A 234 -17.50 8.73 24.08
C THR A 234 -18.22 9.23 25.34
N LEU A 235 -17.86 10.40 25.85
CA LEU A 235 -18.53 11.01 27.00
C LEU A 235 -19.95 11.45 26.65
N SER A 236 -20.15 12.06 25.47
CA SER A 236 -21.47 12.46 24.95
C SER A 236 -22.40 11.25 24.78
N ASP A 237 -21.91 10.16 24.19
CA ASP A 237 -22.64 8.89 24.04
C ASP A 237 -23.11 8.28 25.37
N LEU A 238 -22.45 8.66 26.48
CA LEU A 238 -22.74 8.23 27.84
C LEU A 238 -23.46 9.30 28.67
N ASN A 239 -23.85 10.42 28.04
CA ASN A 239 -24.44 11.59 28.68
C ASN A 239 -23.59 12.21 29.82
N ILE A 240 -22.26 12.11 29.71
CA ILE A 240 -21.31 12.71 30.66
C ILE A 240 -20.88 14.08 30.12
N LYS A 241 -21.10 15.15 30.89
CA LYS A 241 -20.67 16.50 30.49
C LYS A 241 -19.15 16.65 30.59
N ALA A 242 -18.49 16.93 29.46
CA ALA A 242 -17.05 17.21 29.44
C ALA A 242 -16.78 18.68 29.84
N LEU A 243 -16.15 18.90 31.01
CA LEU A 243 -15.66 20.20 31.43
C LEU A 243 -14.21 20.33 31.00
N VAL A 244 -13.85 21.37 30.26
CA VAL A 244 -12.51 21.49 29.67
C VAL A 244 -11.72 22.56 30.40
N ARG A 245 -10.58 22.16 30.96
CA ARG A 245 -9.55 23.07 31.48
C ARG A 245 -8.38 23.06 30.50
N ASP A 246 -8.18 24.18 29.80
CA ASP A 246 -7.15 24.29 28.77
C ASP A 246 -5.85 24.84 29.36
N GLU A 247 -4.87 23.96 29.57
CA GLU A 247 -3.49 24.24 30.05
C GLU A 247 -2.47 24.13 28.89
N ARG A 248 -2.94 24.09 27.64
CA ARG A 248 -2.06 24.11 26.45
C ARG A 248 -1.38 25.47 26.35
N ASN A 249 -0.18 25.47 25.79
CA ASN A 249 0.53 26.70 25.48
C ASN A 249 -0.15 27.39 24.27
N PRO A 250 -0.79 28.56 24.44
CA PRO A 250 -1.38 29.29 23.32
C PRO A 250 -0.31 29.92 22.42
N GLY A 251 0.93 30.03 22.91
CA GLY A 251 2.05 30.66 22.23
C GLY A 251 2.20 32.14 22.49
N LEU A 252 3.32 32.67 22.02
CA LEU A 252 3.62 34.11 21.99
C LEU A 252 3.18 34.70 20.64
N PRO A 253 2.67 35.94 20.57
CA PRO A 253 2.31 36.57 19.31
C PRO A 253 3.48 36.61 18.32
N LEU A 254 3.25 36.14 17.09
CA LEU A 254 4.17 36.19 15.97
C LEU A 254 3.63 37.15 14.90
N LYS A 255 4.35 38.23 14.64
CA LYS A 255 4.03 39.16 13.55
C LYS A 255 4.50 38.55 12.22
N ALA A 256 3.62 37.83 11.55
CA ALA A 256 3.86 37.24 10.23
C ALA A 256 2.66 37.47 9.32
N THR A 257 2.90 37.90 8.08
CA THR A 257 1.84 38.08 7.06
C THR A 257 2.17 37.18 5.89
N PHE A 258 1.18 36.43 5.40
CA PHE A 258 1.36 35.60 4.23
C PHE A 258 1.46 36.48 2.96
N GLN A 259 2.55 36.33 2.21
CA GLN A 259 2.89 37.13 1.01
C GLN A 259 2.60 36.40 -0.31
N GLY A 260 2.00 35.22 -0.26
CA GLY A 260 1.65 34.42 -1.44
C GLY A 260 0.16 34.44 -1.75
N GLU A 261 -0.20 33.77 -2.84
CA GLU A 261 -1.58 33.42 -3.17
C GLU A 261 -1.72 31.90 -3.15
N LEU A 262 -2.74 31.39 -2.45
CA LEU A 262 -3.04 29.96 -2.42
C LEU A 262 -3.82 29.57 -3.68
N ARG A 263 -3.48 28.41 -4.27
CA ARG A 263 -4.30 27.82 -5.33
C ARG A 263 -5.67 27.40 -4.80
N PRO A 264 -6.71 27.29 -5.64
CA PRO A 264 -8.06 26.92 -5.20
C PRO A 264 -8.09 25.65 -4.33
N GLU A 265 -7.39 24.58 -4.72
CA GLU A 265 -7.36 23.35 -3.92
C GLU A 265 -6.59 23.52 -2.59
N GLN A 266 -5.55 24.37 -2.57
CA GLN A 266 -4.80 24.69 -1.35
C GLN A 266 -5.65 25.51 -0.37
N THR A 267 -6.51 26.40 -0.87
CA THR A 267 -7.42 27.19 -0.04
C THR A 267 -8.42 26.30 0.69
N VAL A 268 -9.01 25.32 0.00
CA VAL A 268 -9.93 24.33 0.63
C VAL A 268 -9.21 23.56 1.74
N ALA A 269 -7.99 23.08 1.46
CA ALA A 269 -7.18 22.38 2.46
C ALA A 269 -6.81 23.28 3.65
N ALA A 270 -6.40 24.52 3.39
CA ALA A 270 -5.98 25.47 4.40
C ALA A 270 -7.13 25.84 5.36
N ILE A 271 -8.33 26.10 4.82
CA ILE A 271 -9.54 26.38 5.60
C ILE A 271 -9.93 25.16 6.46
N ALA A 272 -9.94 23.96 5.87
CA ALA A 272 -10.24 22.73 6.59
C ALA A 272 -9.27 22.49 7.75
N MET A 273 -7.97 22.78 7.55
CA MET A 273 -6.97 22.67 8.62
C MET A 273 -7.14 23.77 9.69
N LEU A 274 -7.44 25.02 9.30
CA LEU A 274 -7.58 26.14 10.24
C LEU A 274 -8.79 26.00 11.17
N ALA A 275 -9.84 25.30 10.73
CA ALA A 275 -11.04 25.04 11.54
C ALA A 275 -10.75 24.19 12.80
N HIS A 276 -9.60 23.53 12.88
CA HIS A 276 -9.25 22.64 13.98
C HIS A 276 -7.92 23.01 14.63
N ASP A 277 -7.83 22.85 15.96
CA ASP A 277 -6.57 23.05 16.69
C ASP A 277 -5.50 22.03 16.26
N THR A 278 -5.93 20.79 15.99
CA THR A 278 -5.04 19.69 15.60
C THR A 278 -5.56 18.99 14.34
N GLY A 279 -4.66 18.66 13.42
CA GLY A 279 -5.01 17.88 12.24
C GLY A 279 -3.82 17.45 11.38
N VAL A 280 -4.10 16.51 10.47
CA VAL A 280 -3.17 16.05 9.44
C VAL A 280 -3.63 16.48 8.04
N LEU A 281 -2.73 17.08 7.29
CA LEU A 281 -2.84 17.33 5.85
C LEU A 281 -2.17 16.18 5.10
N ALA A 282 -2.97 15.29 4.52
CA ALA A 282 -2.52 14.17 3.70
C ALA A 282 -2.53 14.58 2.22
N ALA A 283 -1.41 15.09 1.71
CA ALA A 283 -1.34 15.64 0.36
C ALA A 283 -0.02 15.37 -0.36
N THR A 284 -0.08 15.22 -1.69
CA THR A 284 1.06 14.86 -2.53
C THR A 284 2.26 15.82 -2.39
N THR A 285 3.46 15.42 -2.83
CA THR A 285 4.66 16.26 -2.73
C THR A 285 4.58 17.55 -3.56
N ALA A 286 3.80 17.56 -4.65
CA ALA A 286 3.59 18.73 -5.51
C ALA A 286 2.40 19.61 -5.07
N PHE A 287 1.62 19.20 -4.06
CA PHE A 287 0.49 19.96 -3.55
C PHE A 287 0.88 21.32 -2.94
N GLY A 288 2.12 21.48 -2.46
CA GLY A 288 2.56 22.70 -1.78
C GLY A 288 2.25 22.72 -0.28
N LYS A 289 2.43 21.59 0.40
CA LYS A 289 2.22 21.45 1.87
C LYS A 289 2.90 22.56 2.68
N THR A 290 4.13 22.92 2.34
CA THR A 290 4.89 23.99 3.01
C THR A 290 4.24 25.37 2.83
N VAL A 291 3.58 25.62 1.68
CA VAL A 291 2.87 26.88 1.41
C VAL A 291 1.63 26.99 2.29
N VAL A 292 0.83 25.91 2.36
CA VAL A 292 -0.33 25.82 3.26
C VAL A 292 0.11 25.97 4.72
N ALA A 293 1.23 25.35 5.11
CA ALA A 293 1.78 25.49 6.45
C ALA A 293 2.21 26.93 6.76
N ALA A 294 2.88 27.62 5.83
CA ALA A 294 3.22 29.03 5.99
C ALA A 294 1.96 29.89 6.14
N TRP A 295 0.92 29.65 5.34
CA TRP A 295 -0.36 30.33 5.49
C TRP A 295 -0.98 30.07 6.88
N LEU A 296 -0.97 28.82 7.38
CA LEU A 296 -1.46 28.49 8.72
C LEU A 296 -0.68 29.22 9.82
N ILE A 297 0.65 29.34 9.70
CA ILE A 297 1.48 30.10 10.65
C ILE A 297 1.03 31.57 10.71
N ALA A 298 0.82 32.19 9.54
CA ALA A 298 0.38 33.58 9.48
C ALA A 298 -1.03 33.76 10.07
N GLN A 299 -1.96 32.85 9.79
CA GLN A 299 -3.34 32.92 10.31
C GLN A 299 -3.43 32.65 11.81
N ARG A 300 -2.61 31.73 12.34
CA ARG A 300 -2.55 31.46 13.78
C ARG A 300 -1.82 32.58 14.53
N GLY A 301 -0.82 33.21 13.91
CA GLY A 301 -0.15 34.40 14.44
C GLY A 301 0.57 34.15 15.77
N VAL A 302 1.03 32.92 16.02
CA VAL A 302 1.73 32.54 17.26
C VAL A 302 3.09 31.89 16.96
N ASN A 303 3.96 31.88 17.97
CA ASN A 303 5.28 31.29 17.83
C ASN A 303 5.21 29.81 17.45
N THR A 304 6.01 29.43 16.46
CA THR A 304 5.90 28.15 15.76
C THR A 304 7.22 27.40 15.76
N LEU A 305 7.15 26.09 16.04
CA LEU A 305 8.23 25.14 15.83
C LEU A 305 7.89 24.20 14.67
N VAL A 306 8.73 24.20 13.65
CA VAL A 306 8.63 23.26 12.53
C VAL A 306 9.64 22.11 12.74
N LEU A 307 9.14 20.89 12.84
CA LEU A 307 9.93 19.67 12.94
C LEU A 307 10.12 19.05 11.55
N VAL A 308 11.38 18.76 11.22
CA VAL A 308 11.77 18.04 10.01
C VAL A 308 12.68 16.86 10.35
N HIS A 309 12.75 15.85 9.49
CA HIS A 309 13.60 14.67 9.73
C HIS A 309 15.01 14.78 9.12
N ARG A 310 15.26 15.75 8.23
CA ARG A 310 16.57 15.95 7.54
C ARG A 310 17.01 17.41 7.53
N ARG A 311 18.33 17.63 7.52
CA ARG A 311 18.94 18.97 7.43
C ARG A 311 18.64 19.70 6.12
N GLN A 312 18.53 18.98 5.00
CA GLN A 312 18.21 19.58 3.70
C GLN A 312 16.79 20.19 3.71
N LEU A 313 15.82 19.47 4.28
CA LEU A 313 14.46 19.96 4.49
C LEU A 313 14.44 21.20 5.39
N GLN A 314 15.23 21.22 6.46
CA GLN A 314 15.33 22.40 7.33
C GLN A 314 15.70 23.66 6.54
N LEU A 315 16.68 23.56 5.63
CA LEU A 315 17.10 24.69 4.80
C LEU A 315 15.99 25.14 3.84
N GLN A 316 15.33 24.19 3.17
CA GLN A 316 14.20 24.47 2.28
C GLN A 316 13.04 25.12 3.03
N TRP A 317 12.72 24.65 4.23
CA TRP A 317 11.69 25.26 5.08
C TRP A 317 12.04 26.70 5.45
N ILE A 318 13.29 26.99 5.86
CA ILE A 318 13.71 28.35 6.18
C ILE A 318 13.56 29.27 4.96
N GLU A 319 13.98 28.83 3.78
CA GLU A 319 13.83 29.58 2.53
C GLU A 319 12.35 29.86 2.22
N ARG A 320 11.51 28.82 2.26
CA ARG A 320 10.07 28.94 1.97
C ARG A 320 9.36 29.84 2.98
N LEU A 321 9.62 29.67 4.27
CA LEU A 321 9.08 30.53 5.32
C LEU A 321 9.55 31.98 5.13
N SER A 322 10.81 32.19 4.75
CA SER A 322 11.32 33.53 4.50
C SER A 322 10.57 34.22 3.36
N THR A 323 10.37 33.50 2.24
CA THR A 323 9.66 34.00 1.07
C THR A 323 8.18 34.25 1.36
N PHE A 324 7.47 33.27 1.93
CA PHE A 324 6.02 33.34 2.09
C PHE A 324 5.56 34.14 3.31
N LEU A 325 6.41 34.39 4.31
CA LEU A 325 6.06 35.18 5.49
C LEU A 325 6.72 36.56 5.53
N GLY A 326 7.62 36.87 4.58
CA GLY A 326 8.40 38.10 4.58
C GLY A 326 9.37 38.22 5.77
N ILE A 327 9.68 37.12 6.45
CA ILE A 327 10.59 37.08 7.60
C ILE A 327 12.01 36.84 7.07
N PRO A 328 13.02 37.65 7.40
CA PRO A 328 14.39 37.38 6.95
C PRO A 328 14.90 36.02 7.41
N ALA A 329 15.49 35.21 6.51
CA ALA A 329 15.99 33.87 6.84
C ALA A 329 16.95 33.83 8.06
N ARG A 330 17.68 34.92 8.32
CA ARG A 330 18.60 35.08 9.46
C ARG A 330 17.90 35.19 10.82
N THR A 331 16.63 35.60 10.85
CA THR A 331 15.81 35.73 12.06
C THR A 331 14.94 34.50 12.32
N ILE A 332 14.91 33.53 11.40
CA ILE A 332 14.30 32.23 11.62
C ILE A 332 15.33 31.35 12.32
N GLY A 333 15.01 30.84 13.51
CA GLY A 333 15.96 30.04 14.26
C GLY A 333 16.13 28.64 13.69
N ARG A 334 17.31 28.08 13.99
CA ARG A 334 17.79 26.84 13.41
C ARG A 334 18.33 25.93 14.50
N ILE A 335 17.69 24.78 14.64
CA ILE A 335 18.02 23.78 15.65
C ILE A 335 18.46 22.49 14.95
N GLY A 336 19.74 22.17 15.05
CA GLY A 336 20.30 20.92 14.54
C GLY A 336 21.55 21.06 13.68
N GLY A 337 22.27 19.95 13.49
CA GLY A 337 23.50 19.90 12.69
C GLY A 337 24.67 20.70 13.29
N GLY A 338 24.78 20.71 14.63
CA GLY A 338 25.84 21.41 15.39
C GLY A 338 25.56 22.89 15.69
N ARG A 339 24.37 23.40 15.37
CA ARG A 339 23.93 24.77 15.71
C ARG A 339 22.61 24.71 16.48
N THR A 340 22.55 25.45 17.58
CA THR A 340 21.36 25.62 18.42
C THR A 340 21.14 27.11 18.64
N LYS A 341 20.62 27.79 17.62
CA LYS A 341 20.14 29.17 17.73
C LYS A 341 18.62 29.14 17.60
N ALA A 342 17.95 28.74 18.68
CA ALA A 342 16.51 28.89 18.80
C ALA A 342 16.18 30.36 19.06
N THR A 343 15.12 30.86 18.43
CA THR A 343 14.63 32.24 18.65
C THR A 343 13.43 32.26 19.59
N GLY A 344 12.73 31.13 19.73
CA GLY A 344 11.48 31.04 20.47
C GLY A 344 10.28 31.63 19.73
N LEU A 345 10.47 32.17 18.52
CA LEU A 345 9.43 32.80 17.70
C LEU A 345 9.07 31.95 16.48
N LEU A 346 9.99 31.76 15.54
CA LEU A 346 9.78 30.89 14.39
C LEU A 346 11.07 30.10 14.17
N ASP A 347 11.00 28.81 14.50
CA ASP A 347 12.18 27.95 14.50
C ASP A 347 11.94 26.69 13.68
N VAL A 348 12.98 26.23 12.98
CA VAL A 348 12.97 24.97 12.24
C VAL A 348 13.99 24.03 12.85
N ALA A 349 13.53 22.86 13.32
CA ALA A 349 14.33 21.89 14.05
C ALA A 349 14.39 20.54 13.35
N VAL A 350 15.59 19.95 13.30
CA VAL A 350 15.75 18.54 12.94
C VAL A 350 15.39 17.69 14.16
N MET A 351 14.40 16.79 14.04
CA MET A 351 13.86 16.00 15.16
C MET A 351 14.95 15.31 15.99
N GLN A 352 15.93 14.69 15.35
CA GLN A 352 17.04 14.00 16.02
C GLN A 352 17.89 14.92 16.91
N SER A 353 17.89 16.22 16.66
CA SER A 353 18.66 17.18 17.47
C SER A 353 17.96 17.60 18.75
N LEU A 354 16.65 17.32 18.86
CA LEU A 354 15.82 17.61 20.03
C LEU A 354 15.76 16.45 21.03
N VAL A 355 16.33 15.29 20.69
CA VAL A 355 16.40 14.12 21.58
C VAL A 355 17.86 13.86 21.92
N ARG A 356 18.22 13.88 23.20
CA ARG A 356 19.57 13.54 23.69
C ARG A 356 19.45 12.55 24.84
N SER A 357 20.11 11.40 24.73
CA SER A 357 20.07 10.34 25.74
C SER A 357 18.65 9.91 26.16
N GLY A 358 17.70 9.94 25.21
CA GLY A 358 16.30 9.59 25.46
C GLY A 358 15.45 10.70 26.11
N LEU A 359 16.02 11.88 26.37
CA LEU A 359 15.31 13.05 26.88
C LEU A 359 15.04 14.05 25.75
N VAL A 360 13.83 14.60 25.73
CA VAL A 360 13.41 15.66 24.80
C VAL A 360 13.81 17.01 25.40
N ASP A 361 14.34 17.90 24.56
CA ASP A 361 14.67 19.27 24.96
C ASP A 361 13.41 20.06 25.37
N ASP A 362 13.43 20.65 26.56
CA ASP A 362 12.30 21.39 27.13
C ASP A 362 11.84 22.56 26.27
N LEU A 363 12.69 23.07 25.36
CA LEU A 363 12.33 24.14 24.43
C LEU A 363 11.07 23.80 23.62
N VAL A 364 10.81 22.52 23.36
CA VAL A 364 9.67 22.06 22.54
C VAL A 364 8.33 22.46 23.16
N SER A 365 8.27 22.64 24.48
CA SER A 365 7.06 23.07 25.19
C SER A 365 6.76 24.57 25.07
N ASN A 366 7.69 25.39 24.55
CA ASN A 366 7.58 26.86 24.54
C ASN A 366 6.79 27.43 23.35
N TYR A 367 6.39 26.61 22.39
CA TYR A 367 5.70 27.06 21.17
C TYR A 367 4.19 26.86 21.24
N GLY A 368 3.43 27.80 20.68
CA GLY A 368 1.97 27.70 20.54
C GLY A 368 1.51 26.87 19.35
N HIS A 369 2.36 26.74 18.33
CA HIS A 369 2.09 25.94 17.13
C HIS A 369 3.25 24.99 16.83
N LEU A 370 2.95 23.69 16.74
CA LEU A 370 3.86 22.66 16.27
C LEU A 370 3.47 22.22 14.85
N ILE A 371 4.43 22.19 13.94
CA ILE A 371 4.25 21.61 12.61
C ILE A 371 5.22 20.44 12.46
N VAL A 372 4.72 19.27 12.08
CA VAL A 372 5.53 18.07 11.86
C VAL A 372 5.52 17.73 10.37
N ASP A 373 6.64 17.99 9.69
CA ASP A 373 6.84 17.65 8.29
C ASP A 373 7.23 16.18 8.13
N GLU A 374 6.64 15.53 7.13
CA GLU A 374 6.64 14.08 6.97
C GLU A 374 6.27 13.35 8.27
N CYS A 375 5.11 13.71 8.83
CA CYS A 375 4.61 13.19 10.11
C CYS A 375 4.45 11.67 10.15
N HIS A 376 4.51 10.97 9.01
CA HIS A 376 4.59 9.52 9.00
C HIS A 376 5.79 8.97 9.76
N HIS A 377 6.84 9.75 10.00
CA HIS A 377 7.98 9.35 10.84
C HIS A 377 7.66 9.28 12.34
N LEU A 378 6.56 9.87 12.82
CA LEU A 378 6.21 9.91 14.24
C LEU A 378 6.00 8.54 14.89
N SER A 379 5.71 7.48 14.12
CA SER A 379 5.58 6.13 14.68
C SER A 379 6.89 5.57 15.26
N ALA A 380 8.04 6.21 15.03
CA ALA A 380 9.26 5.90 15.75
C ALA A 380 9.21 6.49 17.18
N GLN A 381 9.47 5.66 18.20
CA GLN A 381 9.35 6.04 19.61
C GLN A 381 10.05 7.36 19.98
N SER A 382 11.28 7.60 19.51
CA SER A 382 12.00 8.84 19.79
C SER A 382 11.35 10.07 19.17
N PHE A 383 10.65 9.93 18.05
CA PHE A 383 10.00 11.04 17.36
C PHE A 383 8.61 11.31 17.94
N GLU A 384 7.88 10.24 18.29
CA GLU A 384 6.64 10.32 19.05
C GLU A 384 6.84 11.15 20.33
N GLN A 385 7.91 10.89 21.09
CA GLN A 385 8.25 11.61 22.32
C GLN A 385 8.37 13.13 22.11
N VAL A 386 8.96 13.58 20.99
CA VAL A 386 9.11 15.02 20.71
C VAL A 386 7.75 15.68 20.50
N ALA A 387 6.89 15.08 19.67
CA ALA A 387 5.54 15.60 19.44
C ALA A 387 4.70 15.56 20.74
N ARG A 388 4.78 14.45 21.48
CA ARG A 388 4.06 14.24 22.74
C ARG A 388 4.45 15.24 23.82
N GLN A 389 5.71 15.67 23.90
CA GLN A 389 6.18 16.65 24.90
C GLN A 389 5.76 18.10 24.57
N ALA A 390 5.43 18.39 23.31
CA ALA A 390 5.02 19.73 22.89
C ALA A 390 3.70 20.12 23.56
N ARG A 391 3.67 21.26 24.27
CA ARG A 391 2.43 21.80 24.88
C ARG A 391 1.61 22.67 23.93
N ALA A 392 2.02 22.78 22.67
CA ALA A 392 1.41 23.62 21.66
C ALA A 392 -0.11 23.39 21.57
N LYS A 393 -0.88 24.48 21.63
CA LYS A 393 -2.32 24.47 21.37
C LYS A 393 -2.62 23.96 19.96
N PHE A 394 -1.82 24.39 18.99
CA PHE A 394 -1.97 24.03 17.59
C PHE A 394 -0.96 22.96 17.17
N VAL A 395 -1.41 21.88 16.52
CA VAL A 395 -0.53 20.83 16.00
C VAL A 395 -0.92 20.44 14.58
N THR A 396 0.03 20.52 13.65
CA THR A 396 -0.21 20.22 12.24
C THR A 396 0.73 19.14 11.76
N GLY A 397 0.19 17.99 11.35
CA GLY A 397 0.95 16.95 10.65
C GLY A 397 0.88 17.15 9.13
N LEU A 398 2.01 17.07 8.44
CA LEU A 398 2.10 17.15 6.98
C LEU A 398 2.69 15.86 6.44
N SER A 399 2.01 15.16 5.53
CA SER A 399 2.65 14.06 4.80
C SER A 399 1.95 13.72 3.50
N ALA A 400 2.68 13.10 2.57
CA ALA A 400 2.10 12.54 1.35
C ALA A 400 1.38 11.21 1.58
N THR A 401 1.79 10.45 2.58
CA THR A 401 1.23 9.14 2.89
C THR A 401 1.07 9.01 4.39
N VAL A 402 -0.17 8.82 4.84
CA VAL A 402 -0.45 8.60 6.26
C VAL A 402 -0.39 7.13 6.62
N THR A 403 -0.39 6.21 5.64
CA THR A 403 -0.25 4.77 5.90
C THR A 403 1.22 4.35 5.94
N ARG A 404 1.54 3.38 6.80
CA ARG A 404 2.89 2.84 6.98
C ARG A 404 2.92 1.33 6.76
N LYS A 405 4.05 0.83 6.27
CA LYS A 405 4.29 -0.61 6.05
C LYS A 405 4.20 -1.45 7.33
N ASP A 406 4.54 -0.88 8.47
CA ASP A 406 4.47 -1.53 9.78
C ASP A 406 3.08 -1.45 10.43
N GLY A 407 2.15 -0.69 9.83
CA GLY A 407 0.80 -0.50 10.35
C GLY A 407 0.70 0.36 11.61
N GLN A 408 1.78 1.07 11.99
CA GLN A 408 1.83 1.90 13.20
C GLN A 408 1.42 3.36 12.97
N HIS A 409 0.81 3.64 11.81
CA HIS A 409 0.30 4.97 11.47
C HIS A 409 -0.77 5.56 12.41
N PRO A 410 -1.55 4.79 13.21
CA PRO A 410 -2.47 5.40 14.18
C PRO A 410 -1.79 6.36 15.16
N ILE A 411 -0.49 6.16 15.45
CA ILE A 411 0.31 7.07 16.29
C ILE A 411 0.32 8.50 15.70
N ILE A 412 0.35 8.64 14.38
CA ILE A 412 0.30 9.95 13.71
C ILE A 412 -0.99 10.69 14.09
N PHE A 413 -2.12 9.98 14.08
CA PHE A 413 -3.41 10.57 14.40
C PHE A 413 -3.60 10.81 15.90
N MET A 414 -2.97 9.98 16.74
CA MET A 414 -2.95 10.15 18.19
C MET A 414 -2.18 11.42 18.61
N GLU A 415 -1.09 11.78 17.91
CA GLU A 415 -0.28 12.95 18.24
C GLU A 415 -0.70 14.22 17.47
N CYS A 416 -0.98 14.11 16.17
CA CYS A 416 -1.32 15.25 15.31
C CYS A 416 -2.83 15.48 15.13
N GLY A 417 -3.69 14.53 15.52
CA GLY A 417 -5.13 14.57 15.26
C GLY A 417 -5.55 13.91 13.94
N ALA A 418 -6.85 13.88 13.67
CA ALA A 418 -7.42 13.24 12.49
C ALA A 418 -6.96 13.90 11.17
N VAL A 419 -7.05 13.16 10.07
CA VAL A 419 -6.88 13.73 8.72
C VAL A 419 -8.02 14.72 8.47
N ARG A 420 -7.68 16.01 8.35
CA ARG A 420 -8.68 17.07 8.09
C ARG A 420 -8.85 17.35 6.59
N TYR A 421 -7.82 17.04 5.81
CA TYR A 421 -7.89 17.11 4.35
C TYR A 421 -7.03 16.00 3.74
N ARG A 422 -7.57 15.34 2.72
CA ARG A 422 -6.87 14.35 1.89
C ARG A 422 -6.97 14.76 0.43
N ASP A 423 -5.82 14.92 -0.20
CA ASP A 423 -5.71 15.18 -1.64
C ASP A 423 -6.13 13.95 -2.45
N ASN A 424 -6.90 14.16 -3.51
CA ASN A 424 -7.21 13.11 -4.47
C ASN A 424 -6.16 13.13 -5.58
N VAL A 425 -5.16 12.25 -5.44
CA VAL A 425 -4.00 12.18 -6.34
C VAL A 425 -4.42 12.08 -7.80
N ARG A 426 -5.45 11.29 -8.11
CA ARG A 426 -5.92 11.09 -9.49
C ARG A 426 -6.54 12.36 -10.07
N HIS A 427 -7.31 13.09 -9.26
CA HIS A 427 -7.88 14.36 -9.69
C HIS A 427 -6.80 15.43 -9.85
N ALA A 428 -5.84 15.48 -8.92
CA ALA A 428 -4.69 16.37 -9.03
C ALA A 428 -3.89 16.08 -10.31
N VAL A 429 -3.57 14.81 -10.60
CA VAL A 429 -2.86 14.39 -11.82
C VAL A 429 -3.63 14.76 -13.10
N ALA A 430 -4.96 14.60 -13.10
CA ALA A 430 -5.80 14.95 -14.24
C ALA A 430 -5.85 16.47 -14.54
N THR A 431 -5.60 17.33 -13.55
CA THR A 431 -5.56 18.79 -13.74
C THR A 431 -4.20 19.33 -14.13
N HIS A 432 -3.15 18.49 -14.18
CA HIS A 432 -1.83 18.94 -14.64
C HIS A 432 -1.82 19.15 -16.17
N PRO A 433 -1.01 20.09 -16.67
CA PRO A 433 -0.93 20.39 -18.10
C PRO A 433 -0.09 19.37 -18.91
N PHE A 434 0.31 18.24 -18.32
CA PHE A 434 1.20 17.27 -18.95
C PHE A 434 0.72 15.82 -18.76
N GLU A 435 1.07 14.97 -19.72
CA GLU A 435 0.71 13.55 -19.73
C GLU A 435 1.53 12.73 -18.72
N HIS A 436 0.94 11.64 -18.22
CA HIS A 436 1.58 10.74 -17.25
C HIS A 436 1.69 9.34 -17.83
N LYS A 437 2.91 8.90 -18.17
CA LYS A 437 3.16 7.60 -18.83
C LYS A 437 4.12 6.73 -18.04
N VAL A 438 3.82 5.43 -17.98
CA VAL A 438 4.76 4.40 -17.53
C VAL A 438 5.15 3.57 -18.73
N VAL A 439 6.44 3.54 -19.05
CA VAL A 439 7.03 2.67 -20.06
C VAL A 439 7.55 1.43 -19.33
N VAL A 440 6.91 0.29 -19.56
CA VAL A 440 7.35 -0.98 -18.98
C VAL A 440 8.43 -1.59 -19.84
N ARG A 441 9.56 -1.95 -19.22
CA ARG A 441 10.69 -2.61 -19.87
C ARG A 441 10.82 -4.02 -19.34
N ALA A 442 10.24 -4.98 -20.06
CA ALA A 442 10.43 -6.40 -19.75
C ALA A 442 11.92 -6.76 -19.90
N THR A 443 12.49 -7.40 -18.88
CA THR A 443 13.89 -7.82 -18.89
C THR A 443 13.99 -9.32 -19.17
N GLY A 444 15.12 -9.73 -19.76
CA GLY A 444 15.46 -11.15 -19.94
C GLY A 444 15.97 -11.83 -18.66
N PHE A 445 15.99 -11.13 -17.52
CA PHE A 445 16.62 -11.60 -16.29
C PHE A 445 16.09 -12.97 -15.88
N ARG A 446 17.00 -13.89 -15.53
CA ARG A 446 16.70 -15.19 -14.95
C ARG A 446 17.65 -15.43 -13.78
N PRO A 447 17.14 -15.88 -12.63
CA PRO A 447 17.97 -16.09 -11.46
C PRO A 447 18.93 -17.26 -11.73
N LEU A 448 20.17 -17.10 -11.27
CA LEU A 448 21.20 -18.13 -11.39
C LEU A 448 21.02 -19.21 -10.30
N ARG A 449 20.50 -18.80 -9.14
CA ARG A 449 20.27 -19.69 -7.99
C ARG A 449 18.80 -20.10 -7.89
N PRO A 450 18.51 -21.32 -7.39
CA PRO A 450 17.15 -21.77 -7.14
C PRO A 450 16.48 -20.91 -6.05
N ALA A 451 15.14 -20.89 -6.05
CA ALA A 451 14.37 -20.15 -5.06
C ALA A 451 14.62 -20.69 -3.63
N ASP A 452 14.97 -19.80 -2.71
CA ASP A 452 15.13 -20.12 -1.29
C ASP A 452 13.76 -20.12 -0.57
N PRO A 453 13.48 -21.07 0.34
CA PRO A 453 12.27 -21.05 1.16
C PRO A 453 12.16 -19.81 2.08
N ASP A 454 13.27 -19.20 2.48
CA ASP A 454 13.27 -17.90 3.16
C ASP A 454 13.22 -16.75 2.14
N VAL A 455 12.04 -16.13 2.06
CA VAL A 455 11.75 -14.99 1.17
C VAL A 455 12.74 -13.82 1.36
N ARG A 456 13.28 -13.59 2.56
CA ARG A 456 14.24 -12.48 2.78
C ARG A 456 15.60 -12.79 2.18
N VAL A 457 16.08 -14.01 2.37
CA VAL A 457 17.34 -14.48 1.80
C VAL A 457 17.23 -14.55 0.29
N GLN A 458 16.10 -15.06 -0.22
CA GLN A 458 15.78 -15.03 -1.65
C GLN A 458 15.80 -13.60 -2.20
N PHE A 459 15.18 -12.64 -1.51
CA PHE A 459 15.14 -11.25 -1.94
C PHE A 459 16.52 -10.59 -1.96
N HIS A 460 17.36 -10.84 -0.94
CA HIS A 460 18.74 -10.34 -0.92
C HIS A 460 19.56 -10.88 -2.08
N THR A 461 19.48 -12.20 -2.28
CA THR A 461 20.19 -12.91 -3.36
C THR A 461 19.77 -12.42 -4.73
N LEU A 462 18.47 -12.27 -4.97
CA LEU A 462 17.95 -11.75 -6.25
C LEU A 462 18.43 -10.32 -6.52
N TYR A 463 18.58 -9.49 -5.48
CA TYR A 463 19.13 -8.14 -5.66
C TYR A 463 20.59 -8.18 -6.10
N GLU A 464 21.41 -9.03 -5.51
CA GLU A 464 22.80 -9.20 -5.94
C GLU A 464 22.87 -9.66 -7.40
N GLU A 465 22.05 -10.65 -7.78
CA GLU A 465 21.99 -11.15 -9.15
C GLU A 465 21.49 -10.10 -10.15
N LEU A 466 20.45 -9.33 -9.80
CA LEU A 466 19.93 -8.25 -10.65
C LEU A 466 20.97 -7.14 -10.89
N ILE A 467 21.82 -6.88 -9.89
CA ILE A 467 22.88 -5.85 -9.99
C ILE A 467 24.03 -6.35 -10.85
N ALA A 468 24.31 -7.65 -10.80
CA ALA A 468 25.34 -8.30 -11.60
C ALA A 468 24.93 -8.57 -13.06
N ASP A 469 23.64 -8.50 -13.41
CA ASP A 469 23.16 -8.72 -14.78
C ASP A 469 23.60 -7.58 -15.72
N GLU A 470 24.64 -7.83 -16.51
CA GLU A 470 25.18 -6.88 -17.47
C GLU A 470 24.19 -6.52 -18.59
N ALA A 471 23.43 -7.48 -19.11
CA ALA A 471 22.49 -7.23 -20.20
C ALA A 471 21.35 -6.29 -19.74
N ARG A 472 20.86 -6.50 -18.51
CA ARG A 472 19.87 -5.64 -17.87
C ARG A 472 20.42 -4.23 -17.61
N ASN A 473 21.66 -4.12 -17.12
CA ASN A 473 22.29 -2.82 -16.87
C ASN A 473 22.55 -2.05 -18.18
N GLN A 474 22.96 -2.74 -19.24
CA GLN A 474 23.10 -2.15 -20.58
C GLN A 474 21.77 -1.63 -21.11
N LEU A 475 20.68 -2.38 -20.95
CA LEU A 475 19.32 -1.95 -21.30
C LEU A 475 18.95 -0.65 -20.57
N ILE A 476 19.22 -0.59 -19.26
CA ILE A 476 18.98 0.62 -18.44
C ILE A 476 19.77 1.80 -18.98
N CYS A 477 21.08 1.62 -19.20
CA CYS A 477 21.94 2.69 -19.67
C CYS A 477 21.53 3.20 -21.06
N GLN A 478 21.15 2.32 -21.99
CA GLN A 478 20.66 2.68 -23.31
C GLN A 478 19.38 3.53 -23.23
N ASP A 479 18.44 3.14 -22.38
CA ASP A 479 17.19 3.90 -22.22
C ASP A 479 17.42 5.27 -21.60
N VAL A 480 18.35 5.36 -20.64
CA VAL A 480 18.77 6.64 -20.03
C VAL A 480 19.39 7.57 -21.07
N ILE A 481 20.30 7.05 -21.89
CA ILE A 481 20.94 7.81 -22.97
C ILE A 481 19.88 8.25 -24.01
N HIS A 482 18.94 7.38 -24.35
CA HIS A 482 17.85 7.71 -25.25
C HIS A 482 16.98 8.86 -24.71
N ALA A 483 16.58 8.80 -23.44
CA ALA A 483 15.82 9.87 -22.80
C ALA A 483 16.60 11.20 -22.78
N LEU A 484 17.91 11.18 -22.53
CA LEU A 484 18.74 12.39 -22.59
C LEU A 484 18.80 12.97 -24.02
N ARG A 485 18.88 12.12 -25.05
CA ARG A 485 18.84 12.55 -26.46
C ARG A 485 17.50 13.14 -26.87
N GLU A 486 16.41 12.73 -26.25
CA GLU A 486 15.08 13.36 -26.38
C GLU A 486 14.99 14.73 -25.66
N GLY A 487 16.07 15.21 -25.03
CA GLY A 487 16.10 16.47 -24.29
C GLY A 487 15.45 16.41 -22.91
N ARG A 488 15.24 15.20 -22.37
CA ARG A 488 14.59 15.02 -21.06
C ARG A 488 15.55 15.23 -19.89
N SER A 489 14.98 15.41 -18.71
CA SER A 489 15.69 15.58 -17.42
C SER A 489 15.50 14.35 -16.51
N PRO A 490 16.27 13.27 -16.72
CA PRO A 490 16.09 12.01 -16.02
C PRO A 490 16.66 11.96 -14.60
N LEU A 491 15.97 11.17 -13.77
CA LEU A 491 16.39 10.67 -12.47
C LEU A 491 16.44 9.14 -12.50
N VAL A 492 17.60 8.57 -12.22
CA VAL A 492 17.81 7.12 -12.11
C VAL A 492 17.88 6.74 -10.65
N LEU A 493 16.93 5.91 -10.20
CA LEU A 493 16.86 5.43 -8.82
C LEU A 493 17.25 3.95 -8.72
N THR A 494 18.12 3.68 -7.75
CA THR A 494 18.51 2.34 -7.30
C THR A 494 18.51 2.29 -5.77
N GLU A 495 18.48 1.10 -5.18
CA GLU A 495 18.49 0.91 -3.72
C GLU A 495 19.86 0.51 -3.16
N ARG A 496 20.85 0.24 -4.03
CA ARG A 496 22.17 -0.28 -3.64
C ARG A 496 23.30 0.59 -4.19
N ASN A 497 24.30 0.86 -3.35
CA ASN A 497 25.46 1.66 -3.73
C ASN A 497 26.31 0.99 -4.82
N GLU A 498 26.46 -0.33 -4.78
CA GLU A 498 27.22 -1.09 -5.80
C GLU A 498 26.60 -0.95 -7.20
N HIS A 499 25.27 -1.02 -7.29
CA HIS A 499 24.57 -0.80 -8.54
C HIS A 499 24.71 0.65 -9.02
N LEU A 500 24.62 1.61 -8.08
CA LEU A 500 24.84 3.01 -8.37
C LEU A 500 26.23 3.27 -8.94
N ASP A 501 27.26 2.63 -8.37
CA ASP A 501 28.64 2.65 -8.86
C ASP A 501 28.76 2.08 -10.28
N SER A 502 28.13 0.93 -10.53
CA SER A 502 28.12 0.29 -11.86
C SER A 502 27.49 1.18 -12.93
N LEU A 503 26.27 1.69 -12.67
CA LEU A 503 25.57 2.58 -13.60
C LEU A 503 26.33 3.90 -13.81
N THR A 504 26.94 4.44 -12.75
CA THR A 504 27.75 5.66 -12.87
C THR A 504 28.91 5.44 -13.83
N LYS A 505 29.66 4.33 -13.69
CA LYS A 505 30.80 4.02 -14.56
C LYS A 505 30.39 3.91 -16.02
N GLN A 506 29.28 3.24 -16.31
CA GLN A 506 28.77 3.04 -17.67
C GLN A 506 28.24 4.33 -18.32
N LEU A 507 27.73 5.27 -17.53
CA LEU A 507 27.11 6.50 -18.04
C LEU A 507 28.05 7.72 -18.04
N THR A 508 29.18 7.67 -17.33
CA THR A 508 30.09 8.83 -17.19
C THR A 508 30.71 9.26 -18.52
N SER A 509 30.98 8.33 -19.44
CA SER A 509 31.57 8.65 -20.75
C SER A 509 30.58 9.32 -21.72
N GLU A 510 29.29 9.07 -21.55
CA GLU A 510 28.23 9.48 -22.49
C GLU A 510 27.44 10.71 -21.99
N VAL A 511 27.56 11.04 -20.69
CA VAL A 511 26.73 12.07 -20.05
C VAL A 511 27.59 13.15 -19.41
N PRO A 512 27.72 14.34 -20.04
CA PRO A 512 28.59 15.42 -19.55
C PRO A 512 28.22 15.90 -18.14
N HIS A 513 26.91 16.06 -17.89
CA HIS A 513 26.38 16.53 -16.61
C HIS A 513 25.77 15.39 -15.80
N LEU A 514 26.61 14.44 -15.40
CA LEU A 514 26.24 13.35 -14.51
C LEU A 514 26.44 13.77 -13.04
N ILE A 515 25.36 13.74 -12.27
CA ILE A 515 25.35 14.06 -10.84
C ILE A 515 24.94 12.81 -10.04
N VAL A 516 25.81 12.39 -9.12
CA VAL A 516 25.55 11.21 -8.26
C VAL A 516 25.22 11.66 -6.84
N LEU A 517 24.10 11.16 -6.31
CA LEU A 517 23.61 11.47 -4.98
C LEU A 517 23.53 10.20 -4.12
N ARG A 518 24.40 10.10 -3.11
CA ARG A 518 24.51 8.92 -2.24
C ARG A 518 24.08 9.22 -0.82
N GLY A 519 23.47 8.22 -0.17
CA GLY A 519 23.28 8.26 1.28
C GLY A 519 24.63 8.27 2.00
N GLY A 520 24.83 9.20 2.94
CA GLY A 520 26.05 9.28 3.76
C GLY A 520 27.14 10.25 3.27
N MET A 521 26.91 11.01 2.19
CA MET A 521 27.85 12.05 1.73
C MET A 521 28.11 13.11 2.81
N ARG A 522 29.35 13.61 2.87
CA ARG A 522 29.74 14.66 3.83
C ARG A 522 29.12 15.99 3.42
N LYS A 523 28.91 16.89 4.39
CA LYS A 523 28.29 18.21 4.16
C LYS A 523 28.94 19.00 3.02
N ARG A 524 30.28 19.05 2.95
CA ARG A 524 31.01 19.76 1.89
C ARG A 524 30.74 19.18 0.50
N GLU A 525 30.65 17.86 0.38
CA GLU A 525 30.36 17.16 -0.88
C GLU A 525 28.92 17.43 -1.33
N LEU A 526 27.98 17.45 -0.38
CA LEU A 526 26.57 17.78 -0.65
C LEU A 526 26.40 19.22 -1.15
N ASP A 527 27.01 20.18 -0.44
CA ASP A 527 26.95 21.60 -0.80
C ASP A 527 27.58 21.82 -2.20
N ALA A 528 28.71 21.15 -2.50
CA ALA A 528 29.35 21.21 -3.82
C ALA A 528 28.50 20.57 -4.93
N THR A 529 27.84 19.45 -4.65
CA THR A 529 26.98 18.75 -5.61
C THR A 529 25.73 19.57 -5.93
N GLN A 530 25.12 20.21 -4.92
CA GLN A 530 24.00 21.13 -5.12
C GLN A 530 24.42 22.37 -5.91
N ALA A 531 25.58 22.96 -5.60
CA ALA A 531 26.10 24.10 -6.35
C ALA A 531 26.35 23.73 -7.82
N ARG A 532 26.92 22.55 -8.09
CA ARG A 532 27.09 22.03 -9.46
C ARG A 532 25.73 21.85 -10.16
N LEU A 533 24.74 21.27 -9.48
CA LEU A 533 23.41 21.08 -10.04
C LEU A 533 22.70 22.40 -10.39
N ALA A 534 22.87 23.43 -9.55
CA ALA A 534 22.32 24.76 -9.74
C ALA A 534 23.04 25.55 -10.84
N ALA A 535 24.34 25.28 -11.06
CA ALA A 535 25.13 25.92 -12.11
C ALA A 535 24.86 25.38 -13.52
N ILE A 536 24.28 24.17 -13.64
CA ILE A 536 23.89 23.61 -14.94
C ILE A 536 22.70 24.42 -15.50
N PRO A 537 22.83 25.02 -16.71
CA PRO A 537 21.76 25.75 -17.37
C PRO A 537 20.46 24.93 -17.50
N THR A 538 19.33 25.62 -17.63
CA THR A 538 18.01 24.96 -17.67
C THR A 538 17.76 24.18 -18.95
N ASP A 539 18.49 24.50 -20.02
CA ASP A 539 18.42 23.97 -21.37
C ASP A 539 19.47 22.88 -21.65
N GLU A 540 20.46 22.70 -20.78
CA GLU A 540 21.47 21.66 -20.93
C GLU A 540 21.01 20.31 -20.34
N ALA A 541 21.32 19.24 -21.06
CA ALA A 541 20.98 17.88 -20.64
C ALA A 541 21.76 17.50 -19.37
N ARG A 542 21.05 16.95 -18.38
CA ARG A 542 21.64 16.48 -17.12
C ARG A 542 21.00 15.19 -16.65
N LEU A 543 21.78 14.41 -15.91
CA LEU A 543 21.35 13.13 -15.37
C LEU A 543 21.62 13.07 -13.87
N LEU A 544 20.58 12.74 -13.10
CA LEU A 544 20.73 12.42 -11.68
C LEU A 544 20.73 10.92 -11.48
N LEU A 545 21.76 10.39 -10.83
CA LEU A 545 21.77 9.02 -10.31
C LEU A 545 21.70 9.10 -8.79
N ALA A 546 20.78 8.35 -8.17
CA ALA A 546 20.66 8.39 -6.73
C ALA A 546 20.21 7.09 -6.08
N THR A 547 20.58 6.94 -4.81
CA THR A 547 19.92 5.96 -3.94
C THR A 547 18.52 6.43 -3.54
N GLY A 548 17.53 5.53 -3.54
CA GLY A 548 16.14 5.84 -3.20
C GLY A 548 15.95 6.47 -1.82
N ARG A 549 16.79 6.10 -0.83
CA ARG A 549 16.81 6.72 0.51
C ARG A 549 17.15 8.22 0.47
N TYR A 550 17.97 8.67 -0.47
CA TYR A 550 18.37 10.08 -0.55
C TYR A 550 17.28 10.93 -1.22
N VAL A 551 16.75 10.46 -2.36
CA VAL A 551 15.79 11.24 -3.17
C VAL A 551 14.33 11.08 -2.70
N GLY A 552 13.99 9.99 -2.00
CA GLY A 552 12.64 9.77 -1.48
C GLY A 552 12.13 10.94 -0.63
N GLU A 553 13.02 11.62 0.11
CA GLU A 553 12.66 12.69 1.04
C GLU A 553 13.61 13.88 0.95
N GLY A 554 13.08 15.03 0.52
CA GLY A 554 13.76 16.33 0.61
C GLY A 554 14.61 16.77 -0.58
N PHE A 555 14.58 16.05 -1.71
CA PHE A 555 15.19 16.52 -2.95
C PHE A 555 14.23 17.43 -3.75
N ASP A 556 14.75 18.58 -4.21
CA ASP A 556 13.98 19.59 -4.97
C ASP A 556 14.71 19.95 -6.27
N ASP A 557 14.12 19.55 -7.40
CA ASP A 557 14.48 20.00 -8.74
C ASP A 557 13.22 19.90 -9.62
N ALA A 558 12.73 21.04 -10.13
CA ALA A 558 11.50 21.11 -10.91
C ALA A 558 11.66 20.61 -12.36
N ARG A 559 12.90 20.55 -12.87
CA ARG A 559 13.19 20.12 -14.25
C ARG A 559 12.89 18.65 -14.47
N LEU A 560 12.93 17.82 -13.42
CA LEU A 560 12.76 16.37 -13.52
C LEU A 560 11.45 15.96 -14.18
N ASP A 561 11.53 15.25 -15.30
CA ASP A 561 10.39 14.76 -16.08
C ASP A 561 10.39 13.24 -16.27
N THR A 562 11.55 12.59 -16.06
CA THR A 562 11.74 11.16 -16.33
C THR A 562 12.31 10.46 -15.12
N LEU A 563 11.74 9.31 -14.77
CA LEU A 563 12.21 8.46 -13.68
C LEU A 563 12.53 7.06 -14.19
N PHE A 564 13.70 6.55 -13.86
CA PHE A 564 14.09 5.16 -14.09
C PHE A 564 14.10 4.41 -12.76
N LEU A 565 13.19 3.44 -12.61
CA LEU A 565 13.14 2.55 -11.44
C LEU A 565 13.91 1.27 -11.73
N THR A 566 15.21 1.31 -11.46
CA THR A 566 16.15 0.26 -11.88
C THR A 566 16.11 -1.00 -11.02
N LEU A 567 15.55 -0.93 -9.81
CA LEU A 567 15.38 -2.09 -8.92
C LEU A 567 13.93 -2.21 -8.44
N PRO A 568 13.45 -3.44 -8.19
CA PRO A 568 12.04 -3.68 -7.89
C PRO A 568 11.65 -3.14 -6.51
N VAL A 569 10.76 -2.15 -6.48
CA VAL A 569 10.14 -1.65 -5.24
C VAL A 569 8.67 -2.05 -5.21
N SER A 570 8.08 -2.30 -4.03
CA SER A 570 6.68 -2.74 -3.93
C SER A 570 5.84 -2.00 -2.88
N TRP A 571 6.44 -1.05 -2.15
CA TRP A 571 5.68 -0.29 -1.16
C TRP A 571 5.03 0.95 -1.81
N GLN A 572 3.72 1.06 -1.65
CA GLN A 572 2.89 2.08 -2.33
C GLN A 572 3.35 3.51 -2.05
N GLY A 573 3.76 3.81 -0.81
CA GLY A 573 4.18 5.17 -0.48
C GLY A 573 5.52 5.57 -1.09
N THR A 574 6.45 4.64 -1.28
CA THR A 574 7.74 4.93 -1.93
C THR A 574 7.50 5.29 -3.39
N ILE A 575 6.64 4.53 -4.09
CA ILE A 575 6.27 4.82 -5.48
C ILE A 575 5.59 6.19 -5.58
N THR A 576 4.63 6.48 -4.70
CA THR A 576 3.98 7.81 -4.62
C THR A 576 4.99 8.94 -4.44
N GLN A 577 5.96 8.74 -3.53
CA GLN A 577 7.00 9.73 -3.26
C GLN A 577 7.92 9.95 -4.46
N TYR A 578 8.39 8.88 -5.12
CA TYR A 578 9.30 8.98 -6.27
C TYR A 578 8.63 9.64 -7.46
N VAL A 579 7.44 9.17 -7.82
CA VAL A 579 6.68 9.68 -8.95
C VAL A 579 6.22 11.11 -8.70
N GLY A 580 5.81 11.43 -7.47
CA GLY A 580 5.41 12.79 -7.06
C GLY A 580 6.52 13.84 -7.14
N ARG A 581 7.80 13.46 -7.30
CA ARG A 581 8.88 14.42 -7.58
C ARG A 581 8.84 14.95 -9.02
N LEU A 582 8.25 14.19 -9.92
CA LEU A 582 8.11 14.55 -11.33
C LEU A 582 6.92 15.47 -11.60
N HIS A 583 5.99 15.63 -10.66
CA HIS A 583 4.74 16.40 -10.87
C HIS A 583 4.90 17.92 -10.70
N ARG A 584 6.12 18.41 -10.48
CA ARG A 584 6.36 19.85 -10.39
C ARG A 584 6.25 20.51 -11.77
N LEU A 585 5.54 21.63 -11.82
CA LEU A 585 5.39 22.45 -13.04
C LEU A 585 6.75 23.00 -13.48
N PHE A 586 7.01 22.94 -14.79
CA PHE A 586 8.18 23.54 -15.44
C PHE A 586 7.80 23.94 -16.87
N HIS A 587 8.30 25.08 -17.35
CA HIS A 587 7.82 25.74 -18.57
C HIS A 587 7.85 24.85 -19.84
N ASN A 588 8.76 23.86 -19.91
CA ASN A 588 8.90 22.95 -21.05
C ASN A 588 8.33 21.54 -20.81
N LYS A 589 7.72 21.27 -19.65
CA LYS A 589 7.25 19.91 -19.32
C LYS A 589 5.88 19.64 -19.95
N ARG A 590 5.86 18.76 -20.95
CA ARG A 590 4.66 18.27 -21.64
C ARG A 590 4.27 16.83 -21.29
N GLU A 591 5.22 16.05 -20.80
CA GLU A 591 5.04 14.64 -20.45
C GLU A 591 5.93 14.30 -19.26
N VAL A 592 5.41 13.50 -18.33
CA VAL A 592 6.17 12.81 -17.30
C VAL A 592 6.23 11.32 -17.60
N ARG A 593 7.43 10.75 -17.61
CA ARG A 593 7.68 9.36 -17.99
C ARG A 593 8.35 8.57 -16.88
N VAL A 594 7.83 7.37 -16.60
CA VAL A 594 8.46 6.42 -15.68
C VAL A 594 8.87 5.18 -16.45
N TYR A 595 10.15 4.82 -16.43
CA TYR A 595 10.65 3.54 -16.91
C TYR A 595 10.67 2.54 -15.76
N ASP A 596 9.84 1.49 -15.85
CA ASP A 596 9.75 0.41 -14.86
C ASP A 596 10.30 -0.88 -15.48
N TYR A 597 11.41 -1.38 -14.95
CA TYR A 597 12.03 -2.61 -15.41
C TYR A 597 11.33 -3.83 -14.77
N ALA A 598 10.66 -4.60 -15.61
CA ALA A 598 9.81 -5.72 -15.21
C ALA A 598 10.54 -7.06 -15.38
N ASP A 599 11.00 -7.60 -14.26
CA ASP A 599 11.69 -8.90 -14.20
C ASP A 599 10.68 -10.06 -14.09
N LEU A 600 9.92 -10.30 -15.17
CA LEU A 600 8.72 -11.16 -15.18
C LEU A 600 9.00 -12.67 -15.04
N ASN A 601 10.21 -13.11 -15.34
CA ASN A 601 10.60 -14.52 -15.22
C ASN A 601 10.74 -14.99 -13.76
N VAL A 602 10.65 -14.08 -12.78
CA VAL A 602 10.72 -14.40 -11.35
C VAL A 602 9.36 -14.15 -10.70
N PRO A 603 8.65 -15.20 -10.22
CA PRO A 603 7.29 -15.05 -9.67
C PRO A 603 7.15 -14.04 -8.52
N MET A 604 8.19 -13.86 -7.71
CA MET A 604 8.19 -12.84 -6.67
C MET A 604 8.25 -11.42 -7.26
N LEU A 605 9.13 -11.19 -8.25
CA LEU A 605 9.32 -9.87 -8.87
C LEU A 605 8.13 -9.49 -9.76
N ALA A 606 7.54 -10.45 -10.45
CA ALA A 606 6.28 -10.27 -11.20
C ALA A 606 5.14 -9.79 -10.28
N ARG A 607 4.95 -10.43 -9.12
CA ARG A 607 3.96 -9.97 -8.12
C ARG A 607 4.25 -8.57 -7.58
N MET A 608 5.53 -8.20 -7.46
CA MET A 608 5.91 -6.83 -7.07
C MET A 608 5.60 -5.82 -8.17
N PHE A 609 5.84 -6.18 -9.43
CA PHE A 609 5.51 -5.38 -10.59
C PHE A 609 3.99 -5.14 -10.69
N ASP A 610 3.16 -6.17 -10.52
CA ASP A 610 1.69 -6.02 -10.51
C ASP A 610 1.21 -5.01 -9.47
N ARG A 611 1.83 -5.02 -8.27
CA ARG A 611 1.51 -4.05 -7.20
C ARG A 611 1.92 -2.63 -7.59
N ARG A 612 3.04 -2.46 -8.32
CA ARG A 612 3.44 -1.14 -8.85
C ARG A 612 2.46 -0.66 -9.91
N CYS A 613 2.06 -1.51 -10.85
CA CYS A 613 1.08 -1.18 -11.89
C CYS A 613 -0.23 -0.65 -11.31
N ARG A 614 -0.82 -1.38 -10.36
CA ARG A 614 -2.04 -0.91 -9.65
C ARG A 614 -1.84 0.46 -9.02
N ARG A 615 -0.65 0.74 -8.48
CA ARG A 615 -0.36 2.04 -7.87
C ARG A 615 -0.20 3.14 -8.91
N TYR A 616 0.45 2.89 -10.03
CA TYR A 616 0.54 3.86 -11.14
C TYR A 616 -0.86 4.22 -11.66
N GLU A 617 -1.70 3.21 -11.90
CA GLU A 617 -3.09 3.40 -12.33
C GLU A 617 -3.90 4.19 -11.29
N GLY A 618 -3.75 3.86 -10.00
CA GLY A 618 -4.39 4.58 -8.90
C GLY A 618 -3.97 6.06 -8.80
N ILE A 619 -2.73 6.39 -9.20
CA ILE A 619 -2.24 7.77 -9.30
C ILE A 619 -2.78 8.47 -10.55
N GLY A 620 -3.13 7.73 -11.61
CA GLY A 620 -3.61 8.26 -12.88
C GLY A 620 -2.61 8.18 -14.04
N TYR A 621 -1.57 7.35 -13.92
CA TYR A 621 -0.64 7.08 -15.01
C TYR A 621 -1.21 6.09 -16.03
N THR A 622 -0.90 6.32 -17.30
CA THR A 622 -1.17 5.38 -18.39
C THR A 622 0.01 4.42 -18.55
N ILE A 623 -0.22 3.12 -18.42
CA ILE A 623 0.83 2.10 -18.53
C ILE A 623 0.94 1.57 -19.96
N GLN A 624 2.12 1.75 -20.56
CA GLN A 624 2.53 1.20 -21.84
C GLN A 624 3.25 -0.13 -21.61
N LEU A 625 2.59 -1.23 -21.96
CA LEU A 625 3.16 -2.58 -21.92
C LEU A 625 3.63 -2.98 -23.32
N PRO A 626 4.86 -3.49 -23.48
CA PRO A 626 5.26 -4.13 -24.73
C PRO A 626 4.58 -5.50 -24.88
N GLY A 627 4.45 -6.01 -26.11
CA GLY A 627 3.95 -7.38 -26.38
C GLY A 627 4.73 -8.47 -25.64
N SER A 628 6.02 -8.23 -25.37
CA SER A 628 6.92 -9.07 -24.57
C SER A 628 6.57 -9.19 -23.08
N ALA A 629 5.60 -8.41 -22.57
CA ALA A 629 5.15 -8.47 -21.18
C ALA A 629 4.10 -9.57 -20.92
N VAL A 630 3.63 -10.27 -21.97
CA VAL A 630 2.74 -11.43 -21.86
C VAL A 630 3.56 -12.69 -22.10
N PRO A 631 3.82 -13.53 -21.07
CA PRO A 631 4.60 -14.75 -21.24
C PRO A 631 4.00 -15.66 -22.32
N GLY A 632 4.79 -15.98 -23.36
CA GLY A 632 4.37 -16.82 -24.49
C GLY A 632 3.71 -16.07 -25.67
N TRP A 633 3.58 -14.73 -25.59
CA TRP A 633 3.20 -13.91 -26.75
C TRP A 633 4.46 -13.49 -27.55
N PRO A 634 4.39 -13.40 -28.89
CA PRO A 634 5.52 -12.96 -29.72
C PRO A 634 5.94 -11.53 -29.36
N ALA A 635 7.21 -11.34 -29.00
CA ALA A 635 7.72 -10.08 -28.43
C ALA A 635 7.64 -8.90 -29.41
N GLU A 636 7.75 -9.20 -30.69
CA GLU A 636 7.70 -8.29 -31.83
C GLU A 636 6.28 -7.81 -32.19
N VAL A 637 5.23 -8.49 -31.70
CA VAL A 637 3.83 -8.12 -31.99
C VAL A 637 3.24 -7.33 -30.83
N LEU A 638 3.00 -6.03 -31.06
CA LEU A 638 2.47 -5.12 -30.05
C LEU A 638 0.97 -5.35 -29.82
N LEU A 639 0.56 -5.37 -28.54
CA LEU A 639 -0.85 -5.41 -28.15
C LEU A 639 -1.39 -3.98 -27.93
N PRO A 640 -2.65 -3.71 -28.34
CA PRO A 640 -3.30 -2.41 -28.11
C PRO A 640 -3.37 -2.01 -26.63
N VAL A 641 -3.25 -0.71 -26.40
CA VAL A 641 -3.05 -0.10 -25.07
C VAL A 641 -4.36 0.24 -24.36
N ASP A 642 -5.48 0.20 -25.08
CA ASP A 642 -6.80 0.57 -24.59
C ASP A 642 -7.27 -0.36 -23.44
N PRO A 643 -7.68 0.17 -22.27
CA PRO A 643 -8.14 -0.63 -21.12
C PRO A 643 -9.36 -1.50 -21.41
N ASP A 644 -10.30 -1.00 -22.23
CA ASP A 644 -11.50 -1.74 -22.62
C ASP A 644 -11.10 -2.87 -23.59
N TRP A 645 -10.15 -2.62 -24.49
CA TRP A 645 -9.55 -3.66 -25.32
C TRP A 645 -8.91 -4.75 -24.46
N LYS A 646 -8.05 -4.40 -23.50
CA LYS A 646 -7.41 -5.41 -22.63
C LYS A 646 -8.45 -6.24 -21.88
N SER A 647 -9.50 -5.63 -21.33
CA SER A 647 -10.56 -6.37 -20.65
C SER A 647 -11.34 -7.29 -21.59
N GLN A 648 -11.61 -6.85 -22.83
CA GLN A 648 -12.41 -7.60 -23.79
C GLN A 648 -11.64 -8.73 -24.47
N TYR A 649 -10.33 -8.58 -24.68
CA TYR A 649 -9.52 -9.52 -25.47
C TYR A 649 -8.54 -10.36 -24.63
N ALA A 650 -8.37 -10.09 -23.32
CA ALA A 650 -7.42 -10.83 -22.46
C ALA A 650 -7.65 -12.34 -22.40
N THR A 651 -8.89 -12.80 -22.54
CA THR A 651 -9.21 -14.23 -22.53
C THR A 651 -8.76 -14.90 -23.83
N SER A 652 -9.05 -14.28 -24.98
CA SER A 652 -8.58 -14.74 -26.30
C SER A 652 -7.05 -14.74 -26.41
N VAL A 653 -6.36 -13.71 -25.89
CA VAL A 653 -4.89 -13.66 -25.84
C VAL A 653 -4.34 -14.82 -25.01
N ARG A 654 -4.90 -15.09 -23.82
CA ARG A 654 -4.49 -16.24 -22.99
C ARG A 654 -4.71 -17.58 -23.68
N ARG A 655 -5.80 -17.74 -24.43
CA ARG A 655 -6.08 -18.94 -25.21
C ARG A 655 -5.05 -19.15 -26.32
N LEU A 656 -4.76 -18.09 -27.09
CA LEU A 656 -3.74 -18.12 -28.15
C LEU A 656 -2.37 -18.51 -27.61
N VAL A 657 -1.97 -17.91 -26.49
CA VAL A 657 -0.72 -18.25 -25.80
C VAL A 657 -0.69 -19.71 -25.37
N ARG A 658 -1.77 -20.19 -24.72
CA ARG A 658 -1.86 -21.58 -24.23
C ARG A 658 -1.71 -22.59 -25.35
N ASP A 659 -2.40 -22.35 -26.46
CA ASP A 659 -2.48 -23.30 -27.55
C ASP A 659 -1.30 -23.14 -28.55
N GLY A 660 -0.37 -22.20 -28.31
CA GLY A 660 0.72 -21.86 -29.22
C GLY A 660 0.31 -20.82 -30.25
N VAL A 661 1.03 -19.69 -30.26
CA VAL A 661 0.83 -18.57 -31.19
C VAL A 661 2.17 -18.15 -31.80
N ASP A 662 2.22 -18.09 -33.13
CA ASP A 662 3.35 -17.55 -33.88
C ASP A 662 3.12 -16.06 -34.22
N SER A 663 4.19 -15.35 -34.59
CA SER A 663 4.13 -13.91 -34.89
C SER A 663 3.09 -13.56 -35.95
N PRO A 664 2.94 -14.30 -37.06
CA PRO A 664 1.97 -13.91 -38.06
C PRO A 664 0.51 -14.27 -37.71
N LEU A 665 0.23 -15.28 -36.85
CA LEU A 665 -1.11 -15.45 -36.26
C LEU A 665 -1.43 -14.33 -35.26
N ALA A 666 -0.45 -13.92 -34.45
CA ALA A 666 -0.60 -12.79 -33.52
C ALA A 666 -0.88 -11.47 -34.25
N MET A 667 -0.23 -11.20 -35.39
CA MET A 667 -0.51 -10.02 -36.22
C MET A 667 -1.94 -10.05 -36.76
N LEU A 668 -2.41 -11.18 -37.30
CA LEU A 668 -3.79 -11.34 -37.78
C LEU A 668 -4.82 -11.14 -36.67
N PHE A 669 -4.54 -11.61 -35.45
CA PHE A 669 -5.41 -11.36 -34.30
C PHE A 669 -5.51 -9.87 -33.98
N VAL A 670 -4.37 -9.17 -33.90
CA VAL A 670 -4.35 -7.73 -33.62
C VAL A 670 -5.07 -6.96 -34.73
N HIS A 671 -4.86 -7.31 -36.00
CA HIS A 671 -5.60 -6.70 -37.11
C HIS A 671 -7.11 -6.93 -37.02
N ALA A 672 -7.56 -8.15 -36.71
CA ALA A 672 -8.97 -8.46 -36.50
C ALA A 672 -9.57 -7.75 -35.27
N ALA A 673 -8.75 -7.42 -34.27
CA ALA A 673 -9.19 -6.83 -33.01
C ALA A 673 -9.10 -5.29 -32.92
N VAL A 674 -8.47 -4.59 -33.90
CA VAL A 674 -8.12 -3.16 -33.77
C VAL A 674 -8.84 -2.21 -34.75
N VAL A 675 -9.11 -2.57 -36.02
CA VAL A 675 -9.71 -1.60 -36.99
C VAL A 675 -10.60 -2.29 -38.05
N PRO A 676 -11.71 -1.68 -38.52
CA PRO A 676 -12.40 -2.09 -39.76
C PRO A 676 -11.46 -2.04 -40.97
N PRO A 677 -11.72 -2.80 -42.05
CA PRO A 677 -10.67 -3.28 -42.95
C PRO A 677 -10.00 -2.17 -43.77
N SER A 678 -8.66 -2.15 -43.82
CA SER A 678 -7.90 -1.56 -44.94
C SER A 678 -6.89 -2.58 -45.48
N ASP A 679 -6.79 -2.65 -46.81
CA ASP A 679 -6.15 -3.69 -47.64
C ASP A 679 -4.61 -3.76 -47.63
N ALA A 680 -3.99 -4.11 -46.50
CA ALA A 680 -2.58 -4.52 -46.51
C ALA A 680 -2.40 -5.80 -45.68
N ASP A 681 -1.78 -6.83 -46.27
CA ASP A 681 -1.50 -8.17 -45.74
C ASP A 681 -2.66 -9.20 -45.66
N ARG A 682 -3.56 -9.22 -46.66
CA ARG A 682 -4.54 -10.30 -46.83
C ARG A 682 -3.95 -11.48 -47.63
N PRO A 683 -4.12 -12.76 -47.20
CA PRO A 683 -3.90 -13.89 -48.10
C PRO A 683 -4.88 -13.80 -49.28
N ALA A 684 -4.46 -14.18 -50.48
CA ALA A 684 -5.15 -13.93 -51.77
C ALA A 684 -6.60 -14.42 -51.90
N ARG A 685 -7.15 -15.10 -50.87
CA ARG A 685 -8.52 -15.63 -50.82
C ARG A 685 -9.39 -15.10 -49.67
N ALA A 686 -8.90 -14.29 -48.73
CA ALA A 686 -9.69 -13.81 -47.58
C ALA A 686 -10.30 -12.43 -47.83
N ARG A 687 -11.60 -12.23 -47.52
CA ARG A 687 -12.32 -10.97 -47.74
C ARG A 687 -12.30 -10.06 -46.50
N SER A 688 -12.11 -10.62 -45.29
CA SER A 688 -11.90 -9.86 -44.06
C SER A 688 -10.69 -10.34 -43.24
N ALA A 689 -10.13 -9.44 -42.41
CA ALA A 689 -9.06 -9.79 -41.47
C ALA A 689 -9.52 -10.85 -40.44
N THR A 690 -10.80 -10.85 -40.10
CA THR A 690 -11.41 -11.81 -39.18
C THR A 690 -11.50 -13.21 -39.80
N GLU A 691 -11.91 -13.35 -41.07
CA GLU A 691 -11.86 -14.62 -41.80
C GLU A 691 -10.43 -15.18 -41.87
N ALA A 692 -9.47 -14.33 -42.26
CA ALA A 692 -8.07 -14.71 -42.38
C ALA A 692 -7.50 -15.20 -41.04
N PHE A 693 -7.84 -14.49 -39.95
CA PHE A 693 -7.45 -14.87 -38.60
C PHE A 693 -8.07 -16.21 -38.18
N LEU A 694 -9.39 -16.39 -38.31
CA LEU A 694 -10.06 -17.63 -37.90
C LEU A 694 -9.58 -18.83 -38.73
N PHE A 695 -9.45 -18.67 -40.04
CA PHE A 695 -8.96 -19.73 -40.93
C PHE A 695 -7.55 -20.17 -40.55
N ARG A 696 -6.61 -19.22 -40.40
CA ARG A 696 -5.25 -19.55 -39.97
C ARG A 696 -5.26 -20.20 -38.59
N ARG A 697 -6.12 -19.73 -37.68
CA ARG A 697 -6.22 -20.33 -36.34
C ARG A 697 -6.66 -21.79 -36.42
N LEU A 698 -7.64 -22.12 -37.24
CA LEU A 698 -8.08 -23.50 -37.47
C LEU A 698 -6.98 -24.36 -38.12
N GLU A 699 -6.16 -23.79 -39.00
CA GLU A 699 -5.00 -24.48 -39.58
C GLU A 699 -3.89 -24.75 -38.56
N THR A 700 -3.76 -23.92 -37.51
CA THR A 700 -2.76 -24.14 -36.44
C THR A 700 -3.17 -25.19 -35.39
N LEU A 701 -4.42 -25.64 -35.40
CA LEU A 701 -4.95 -26.63 -34.45
C LEU A 701 -4.93 -28.02 -35.06
N ALA A 702 -4.40 -29.02 -34.33
CA ALA A 702 -4.26 -30.39 -34.82
C ALA A 702 -5.61 -31.02 -35.19
N GLU A 703 -6.68 -30.66 -34.50
CA GLU A 703 -8.03 -31.19 -34.70
C GLU A 703 -8.71 -30.66 -35.96
N THR A 704 -8.30 -29.48 -36.47
CA THR A 704 -8.98 -28.77 -37.56
C THR A 704 -8.10 -28.48 -38.78
N ALA A 705 -6.79 -28.70 -38.68
CA ALA A 705 -5.85 -28.49 -39.78
C ALA A 705 -6.25 -29.26 -41.05
N GLY A 706 -6.27 -28.55 -42.19
CA GLY A 706 -6.61 -29.10 -43.50
C GLY A 706 -8.08 -29.44 -43.70
N ARG A 707 -8.97 -29.15 -42.73
CA ARG A 707 -10.39 -29.53 -42.80
C ARG A 707 -11.31 -28.45 -43.37
N PHE A 708 -10.90 -27.19 -43.30
CA PHE A 708 -11.71 -26.05 -43.74
C PHE A 708 -11.15 -25.46 -45.02
N ARG A 709 -12.04 -24.91 -45.86
CA ARG A 709 -11.70 -24.09 -47.03
C ARG A 709 -12.33 -22.73 -46.88
N LEU A 710 -11.55 -21.69 -47.13
CA LEU A 710 -11.98 -20.30 -47.07
C LEU A 710 -12.77 -19.91 -48.33
N ASN A 711 -13.86 -19.17 -48.17
CA ASN A 711 -14.68 -18.60 -49.25
C ASN A 711 -15.06 -19.63 -50.32
N ALA A 712 -15.66 -20.73 -49.87
CA ALA A 712 -16.00 -21.86 -50.72
C ALA A 712 -17.37 -21.64 -51.40
N GLU A 713 -17.44 -21.92 -52.71
CA GLU A 713 -18.68 -21.91 -53.47
C GLU A 713 -19.34 -23.30 -53.44
N LEU A 714 -20.61 -23.33 -53.04
CA LEU A 714 -21.49 -24.48 -53.12
C LEU A 714 -22.44 -24.34 -54.32
N PRO A 715 -22.77 -25.43 -55.02
CA PRO A 715 -23.73 -25.45 -56.13
C PRO A 715 -25.18 -25.37 -55.62
N ILE A 716 -25.45 -24.51 -54.65
CA ILE A 716 -26.77 -24.27 -54.07
C ILE A 716 -27.26 -22.93 -54.63
N PRO A 717 -28.37 -22.87 -55.36
CA PRO A 717 -28.89 -21.62 -55.90
C PRO A 717 -29.45 -20.75 -54.76
N PHE A 718 -28.82 -19.60 -54.51
CA PHE A 718 -29.23 -18.67 -53.46
C PHE A 718 -29.53 -17.25 -53.98
N ASP A 719 -28.75 -16.82 -54.96
CA ASP A 719 -28.99 -15.64 -55.77
C ASP A 719 -29.19 -16.04 -57.24
N GLY A 720 -29.53 -15.08 -58.11
CA GLY A 720 -29.84 -15.32 -59.53
C GLY A 720 -28.69 -15.91 -60.36
N TRP A 721 -27.56 -16.25 -59.75
CA TRP A 721 -26.33 -16.75 -60.36
C TRP A 721 -26.09 -18.25 -60.10
N GLY A 722 -26.95 -18.90 -59.31
CA GLY A 722 -26.99 -20.37 -59.18
C GLY A 722 -25.91 -20.99 -58.28
N ARG A 723 -25.20 -20.19 -57.47
CA ARG A 723 -24.20 -20.65 -56.50
C ARG A 723 -24.37 -19.95 -55.16
N MET A 724 -23.85 -20.53 -54.09
CA MET A 724 -23.85 -19.97 -52.75
C MET A 724 -22.44 -19.99 -52.17
N GLU A 725 -21.92 -18.85 -51.77
CA GLU A 725 -20.60 -18.74 -51.13
C GLU A 725 -20.73 -18.86 -49.60
N VAL A 726 -19.78 -19.54 -48.95
CA VAL A 726 -19.68 -19.71 -47.49
C VAL A 726 -18.27 -19.32 -47.03
N ASP A 727 -18.16 -18.59 -45.92
CA ASP A 727 -16.88 -18.02 -45.44
C ASP A 727 -15.86 -19.10 -45.08
N LEU A 728 -16.25 -20.13 -44.31
CA LEU A 728 -15.44 -21.32 -44.12
C LEU A 728 -16.28 -22.60 -44.25
N LEU A 729 -15.82 -23.52 -45.08
CA LEU A 729 -16.50 -24.78 -45.36
C LEU A 729 -15.65 -25.99 -44.96
N CYS A 730 -16.17 -26.84 -44.08
CA CYS A 730 -15.68 -28.20 -43.88
C CYS A 730 -16.62 -29.18 -44.61
N GLU A 731 -16.25 -29.52 -45.84
CA GLU A 731 -17.05 -30.39 -46.71
C GLU A 731 -17.20 -31.82 -46.14
N PRO A 732 -16.16 -32.50 -45.65
CA PRO A 732 -16.30 -33.87 -45.12
C PRO A 732 -17.24 -34.00 -43.92
N SER A 733 -17.37 -32.93 -43.13
CA SER A 733 -18.25 -32.91 -41.94
C SER A 733 -19.52 -32.10 -42.18
N HIS A 734 -19.80 -31.66 -43.42
CA HIS A 734 -20.93 -30.80 -43.76
C HIS A 734 -21.11 -29.63 -42.77
N ILE A 735 -20.04 -28.91 -42.43
CA ILE A 735 -20.11 -27.72 -41.57
C ILE A 735 -19.83 -26.48 -42.41
N ALA A 736 -20.75 -25.52 -42.35
CA ALA A 736 -20.61 -24.20 -42.93
C ALA A 736 -20.47 -23.17 -41.80
N ILE A 737 -19.43 -22.33 -41.84
CA ILE A 737 -19.20 -21.25 -40.89
C ILE A 737 -19.39 -19.91 -41.60
N GLU A 738 -20.15 -19.02 -40.97
CA GLU A 738 -20.47 -17.68 -41.45
C GLU A 738 -20.09 -16.64 -40.38
N LEU A 739 -19.44 -15.55 -40.79
CA LEU A 739 -18.92 -14.49 -39.94
C LEU A 739 -19.58 -13.14 -40.26
N ASP A 740 -20.50 -12.72 -39.40
CA ASP A 740 -21.30 -11.52 -39.65
C ASP A 740 -20.69 -10.25 -39.03
N GLY A 741 -20.58 -9.19 -39.84
CA GLY A 741 -20.30 -7.85 -39.34
C GLY A 741 -21.51 -7.21 -38.64
N ARG A 742 -21.29 -6.27 -37.71
CA ARG A 742 -22.36 -5.53 -37.00
C ARG A 742 -23.38 -4.85 -37.93
N GLN A 743 -22.95 -4.49 -39.15
CA GLN A 743 -23.80 -3.91 -40.20
C GLN A 743 -24.94 -4.83 -40.68
N HIS A 744 -24.83 -6.15 -40.52
CA HIS A 744 -25.89 -7.11 -40.89
C HIS A 744 -27.05 -7.18 -39.88
N LEU A 745 -26.86 -6.62 -38.68
CA LEU A 745 -27.90 -6.58 -37.63
C LEU A 745 -28.78 -5.32 -37.69
N GLY A 746 -28.36 -4.28 -38.43
CA GLY A 746 -29.08 -3.01 -38.55
C GLY A 746 -30.12 -2.96 -39.67
N ASP A 747 -30.12 -3.93 -40.59
CA ASP A 747 -30.99 -4.00 -41.75
C ASP A 747 -31.85 -5.28 -41.73
N ALA A 748 -33.17 -5.09 -41.69
CA ALA A 748 -34.14 -6.18 -41.65
C ALA A 748 -34.13 -7.03 -42.93
N GLU A 749 -33.72 -6.48 -44.09
CA GLU A 749 -33.61 -7.26 -45.32
C GLU A 749 -32.36 -8.15 -45.33
N ALA A 750 -31.22 -7.63 -44.87
CA ALA A 750 -30.00 -8.41 -44.67
C ALA A 750 -30.24 -9.59 -43.73
N PHE A 751 -30.86 -9.35 -42.57
CA PHE A 751 -31.22 -10.42 -41.62
C PHE A 751 -32.10 -11.51 -42.25
N ARG A 752 -33.14 -11.14 -43.02
CA ARG A 752 -34.00 -12.10 -43.71
C ARG A 752 -33.24 -12.89 -44.78
N ARG A 753 -32.33 -12.24 -45.50
CA ARG A 753 -31.47 -12.90 -46.48
C ARG A 753 -30.58 -13.94 -45.81
N ASP A 754 -29.90 -13.59 -44.72
CA ASP A 754 -29.01 -14.52 -44.01
C ASP A 754 -29.76 -15.71 -43.43
N ARG A 755 -30.98 -15.51 -42.89
CA ARG A 755 -31.83 -16.63 -42.44
C ARG A 755 -32.25 -17.56 -43.58
N ARG A 756 -32.56 -17.03 -44.77
CA ARG A 756 -32.83 -17.87 -45.96
C ARG A 756 -31.60 -18.67 -46.38
N LYS A 757 -30.40 -18.07 -46.27
CA LYS A 757 -29.12 -18.75 -46.54
C LYS A 757 -28.94 -19.92 -45.59
N ASP A 758 -29.14 -19.69 -44.29
CA ASP A 758 -29.03 -20.70 -43.25
C ASP A 758 -30.00 -21.86 -43.50
N THR A 759 -31.27 -21.57 -43.84
CA THR A 759 -32.27 -22.59 -44.16
C THR A 759 -31.86 -23.45 -45.35
N LEU A 760 -31.40 -22.84 -46.45
CA LEU A 760 -30.99 -23.57 -47.65
C LEU A 760 -29.75 -24.43 -47.41
N LEU A 761 -28.77 -23.95 -46.63
CA LEU A 761 -27.62 -24.75 -46.21
C LEU A 761 -28.08 -25.98 -45.39
N GLN A 762 -29.02 -25.79 -44.46
CA GLN A 762 -29.57 -26.87 -43.63
C GLN A 762 -30.38 -27.88 -44.45
N GLU A 763 -31.18 -27.43 -45.41
CA GLU A 763 -31.90 -28.30 -46.35
C GLU A 763 -30.94 -29.16 -47.20
N ASN A 764 -29.74 -28.64 -47.47
CA ASN A 764 -28.66 -29.36 -48.15
C ASN A 764 -27.73 -30.13 -47.19
N GLY A 765 -28.16 -30.35 -45.94
CA GLY A 765 -27.47 -31.20 -44.96
C GLY A 765 -26.31 -30.53 -44.22
N TYR A 766 -26.08 -29.22 -44.42
CA TYR A 766 -25.02 -28.50 -43.72
C TYR A 766 -25.46 -28.04 -42.33
N ARG A 767 -24.60 -28.28 -41.34
CA ARG A 767 -24.69 -27.62 -40.04
C ARG A 767 -24.08 -26.23 -40.14
N VAL A 768 -24.91 -25.21 -39.98
CA VAL A 768 -24.48 -23.81 -40.05
C VAL A 768 -24.05 -23.31 -38.68
N LEU A 769 -22.84 -22.79 -38.57
CA LEU A 769 -22.33 -22.07 -37.40
C LEU A 769 -22.14 -20.60 -37.78
N ARG A 770 -22.94 -19.72 -37.18
CA ARG A 770 -22.88 -18.29 -37.46
C ARG A 770 -22.37 -17.54 -36.24
N PHE A 771 -21.32 -16.75 -36.41
CA PHE A 771 -20.70 -15.96 -35.34
C PHE A 771 -20.64 -14.49 -35.74
N LEU A 772 -20.67 -13.59 -34.76
CA LEU A 772 -20.33 -12.20 -35.05
C LEU A 772 -18.82 -12.09 -35.26
N ALA A 773 -18.40 -11.27 -36.21
CA ALA A 773 -16.99 -11.01 -36.47
C ALA A 773 -16.25 -10.51 -35.22
N GLU A 774 -16.93 -9.78 -34.33
CA GLU A 774 -16.34 -9.34 -33.05
C GLU A 774 -16.15 -10.47 -32.03
N ASP A 775 -16.97 -11.53 -32.09
CA ASP A 775 -16.87 -12.66 -31.16
C ASP A 775 -15.63 -13.50 -31.44
N VAL A 776 -15.20 -13.57 -32.71
CA VAL A 776 -13.93 -14.21 -33.11
C VAL A 776 -12.74 -13.57 -32.39
N GLY A 777 -12.80 -12.26 -32.14
CA GLY A 777 -11.79 -11.54 -31.37
C GLY A 777 -12.02 -11.64 -29.86
N LYS A 778 -13.20 -11.27 -29.36
CA LYS A 778 -13.48 -11.09 -27.92
C LYS A 778 -13.73 -12.40 -27.17
N CYS A 779 -14.33 -13.37 -27.85
CA CYS A 779 -14.87 -14.60 -27.26
C CYS A 779 -14.31 -15.85 -27.97
N LEU A 780 -13.04 -15.82 -28.37
CA LEU A 780 -12.41 -16.85 -29.22
C LEU A 780 -12.57 -18.27 -28.66
N ASP A 781 -12.52 -18.43 -27.34
CA ASP A 781 -12.77 -19.71 -26.67
C ASP A 781 -14.11 -20.33 -27.06
N GLN A 782 -15.18 -19.54 -27.00
CA GLN A 782 -16.53 -20.03 -27.26
C GLN A 782 -16.72 -20.39 -28.74
N VAL A 783 -16.12 -19.60 -29.64
CA VAL A 783 -16.14 -19.84 -31.09
C VAL A 783 -15.44 -21.16 -31.41
N LEU A 784 -14.20 -21.33 -30.94
CA LEU A 784 -13.43 -22.56 -31.20
C LEU A 784 -14.10 -23.78 -30.57
N ASP A 785 -14.57 -23.69 -29.33
CA ASP A 785 -15.26 -24.78 -28.66
C ASP A 785 -16.59 -25.15 -29.35
N ALA A 786 -17.29 -24.19 -29.95
CA ALA A 786 -18.49 -24.47 -30.77
C ALA A 786 -18.14 -25.21 -32.07
N ILE A 787 -17.08 -24.80 -32.77
CA ILE A 787 -16.59 -25.46 -33.99
C ILE A 787 -16.13 -26.89 -33.68
N LEU A 788 -15.31 -27.07 -32.65
CA LEU A 788 -14.82 -28.38 -32.23
C LEU A 788 -15.96 -29.31 -31.79
N ARG A 789 -16.96 -28.79 -31.06
CA ARG A 789 -18.16 -29.57 -30.72
C ARG A 789 -18.94 -29.98 -31.97
N ALA A 790 -19.08 -29.09 -32.95
CA ALA A 790 -19.79 -29.41 -34.18
C ALA A 790 -19.08 -30.52 -34.97
N LEU A 791 -17.75 -30.50 -35.04
CA LEU A 791 -16.94 -31.56 -35.65
C LEU A 791 -17.04 -32.88 -34.87
N ALA A 792 -16.98 -32.82 -33.53
CA ALA A 792 -17.06 -34.01 -32.69
C ALA A 792 -18.42 -34.73 -32.80
N HIS A 793 -19.52 -33.99 -32.92
CA HIS A 793 -20.87 -34.58 -33.07
C HIS A 793 -21.10 -35.31 -34.40
N GLN A 794 -20.37 -34.95 -35.46
CA GLN A 794 -20.47 -35.60 -36.77
C GLN A 794 -19.73 -36.97 -36.79
N ASN A 795 -18.64 -37.11 -36.03
CA ASN A 795 -17.91 -38.38 -35.89
C ASN A 795 -18.70 -39.49 -35.16
N VAL A 796 -19.83 -39.17 -34.52
CA VAL A 796 -20.68 -40.14 -33.79
C VAL A 796 -21.86 -40.65 -34.64
N ARG A 797 -22.05 -40.12 -35.86
CA ARG A 797 -23.14 -40.51 -36.78
C ARG A 797 -22.70 -41.36 -37.98
N ILE A 798 -21.50 -41.92 -37.95
CA ILE A 798 -21.04 -42.95 -38.92
C ILE A 798 -21.34 -44.33 -38.38
#